data_AF-A0A8T8WA06-F1
#
_entry.id   AF-A0A8T8WA06-F1
#
_cell.length_a   1.000
_cell.length_b   1.000
_cell.length_c   1.000
_cell.angle_alpha   90.00
_cell.angle_beta   90.00
_cell.angle_gamma   90.00
#
_symmetry.space_group_name_H-M   'P 1'
#
loop_
_entity.id
_entity.type
_entity.pdbx_description
1 polymer ?
#
loop_
_entity_poly.entity_id
_entity_poly.type
_entity_poly.pdbx_seq_one_letter_code
_entity_poly.pdbx_strand_id
1 'polypeptide(L)'
;MAEAAAEDEYVEHPLLVPEFIENRRYQTDLAVTAREGHTLVCLPTGLGKTTVSLLVTAHRLYETGGKALFLAPTKPLVQQHADFYREALDIADEEIVVFTGEVRPDDRAELWESASIVIATPQVVENDLVGNRVSLADVTHLTFDECHRASGDYAYVYIAERYHADAENPLVTGMSASPGGDREEITAVCENLGIDQVEVMTEDDADVGEYTHDTDVQWERIDLPEPIIEIRDALNEVITDRLESLKQLGVTNTTQPDVSQKDLNKMRGELQRMMDGGDSDAYTGMSVHAEVMKLRRAVELVETQSVEALRRYFERQRNAARSSGASKASQRLVSEPKVREAIRKAENFDDLHPKFRRTRVLLAQTLGIGGGERVIVFTESRDTAEALTEFLSASFDTRRFVGQGDKEGSDGMTQKQQQETLDAFRAGEFEVLVSTSVAEEGLDVPEVDLVLFFEPVPTAIRSIQRKGRTGRQAEGEVVVLLANDTRDEAFFWISRRREKEMENELRELKGVADELTDELDDGQTGLTEFDGEADDERENSEGDDAAVADASAESPPDSTAASTADGSQPGLTDFDPESTGDDETTKDGSETADDGGVSGDTTVDGGDGDADDETDAGSDADDGVVATAGSDEGTEIVIDQRELESTIARDLSTREGITTRLETLAVGDYVLSDRVAVERKSVADFLDTLVGGDRSMFEQVKDTARAYARPVVIIEGEDLYGERNVHPNAVRGALSSLAIDFDASVLRTEDEADTADLLETIARREQETNDREVSAHGEKGAKTLAEQQEYVVSSIADIGPVTSRALLEHFGTVEGVMTAREEDLLEVSGVGQVTAERIREVVGSDYPE
;
A
#
# COMPACT_ATOMS: atom_id res chain seq x y z
N MET A 1 20.78 44.89 -29.95
CA MET A 1 20.25 45.26 -28.61
C MET A 1 18.92 44.59 -28.31
N ALA A 2 18.13 44.15 -29.31
CA ALA A 2 16.95 43.29 -29.06
C ALA A 2 17.29 41.77 -29.07
N GLU A 3 18.35 41.34 -29.77
CA GLU A 3 18.81 39.93 -29.78
C GLU A 3 19.56 39.49 -28.52
N ALA A 4 20.09 40.42 -27.71
CA ALA A 4 20.85 40.09 -26.49
C ALA A 4 19.99 40.14 -25.21
N ALA A 5 18.68 40.31 -25.35
CA ALA A 5 17.73 40.31 -24.24
C ALA A 5 16.80 39.08 -24.25
N ALA A 6 16.90 38.25 -25.29
CA ALA A 6 16.17 36.98 -25.41
C ALA A 6 16.94 35.80 -24.78
N GLU A 7 18.25 35.97 -24.50
CA GLU A 7 19.11 34.93 -23.91
C GLU A 7 18.81 34.66 -22.41
N ASP A 8 17.98 35.48 -21.75
CA ASP A 8 17.68 35.36 -20.31
C ASP A 8 16.27 34.79 -20.00
N GLU A 9 15.43 34.50 -21.01
CA GLU A 9 14.02 34.11 -20.78
C GLU A 9 13.83 32.61 -20.51
N TYR A 10 14.73 31.75 -20.99
CA TYR A 10 14.68 30.30 -20.85
C TYR A 10 16.00 29.74 -20.32
N VAL A 11 15.94 28.59 -19.65
CA VAL A 11 17.14 27.89 -19.16
C VAL A 11 17.81 27.15 -20.31
N GLU A 12 19.06 27.52 -20.60
CA GLU A 12 19.90 26.87 -21.61
C GLU A 12 20.73 25.75 -20.97
N HIS A 13 20.60 24.52 -21.48
CA HIS A 13 21.42 23.39 -21.07
C HIS A 13 21.53 22.34 -22.20
N PRO A 14 22.69 21.68 -22.42
CA PRO A 14 22.87 20.74 -23.53
C PRO A 14 21.92 19.53 -23.56
N LEU A 15 21.37 19.13 -22.41
CA LEU A 15 20.40 18.04 -22.29
C LEU A 15 18.95 18.52 -22.15
N LEU A 16 18.68 19.83 -22.21
CA LEU A 16 17.31 20.35 -22.17
C LEU A 16 16.82 20.65 -23.58
N VAL A 17 15.53 20.40 -23.82
CA VAL A 17 14.85 20.87 -25.03
C VAL A 17 14.86 22.41 -25.02
N PRO A 18 15.33 23.07 -26.10
CA PRO A 18 15.38 24.52 -26.17
C PRO A 18 14.00 25.16 -25.94
N GLU A 19 13.98 26.31 -25.25
CA GLU A 19 12.76 27.10 -24.99
C GLU A 19 11.66 26.36 -24.17
N PHE A 20 11.97 25.22 -23.52
CA PHE A 20 10.98 24.46 -22.75
C PHE A 20 10.83 24.93 -21.30
N ILE A 21 11.94 25.23 -20.61
CA ILE A 21 11.93 25.69 -19.22
C ILE A 21 12.16 27.19 -19.17
N GLU A 22 11.17 27.93 -18.69
CA GLU A 22 11.30 29.36 -18.38
C GLU A 22 12.36 29.59 -17.31
N ASN A 23 13.19 30.62 -17.48
CA ASN A 23 14.21 30.97 -16.52
C ASN A 23 13.60 31.67 -15.29
N ARG A 24 13.23 30.87 -14.29
CA ARG A 24 12.83 31.36 -12.98
C ARG A 24 14.04 31.35 -12.07
N ARG A 25 14.47 32.54 -11.65
CA ARG A 25 15.70 32.71 -10.86
C ARG A 25 15.72 31.84 -9.60
N TYR A 26 14.63 31.79 -8.85
CA TYR A 26 14.55 30.96 -7.64
C TYR A 26 14.73 29.46 -7.93
N GLN A 27 14.25 28.95 -9.08
CA GLN A 27 14.43 27.54 -9.46
C GLN A 27 15.88 27.27 -9.84
N THR A 28 16.51 28.20 -10.54
CA THR A 28 17.92 28.10 -10.94
C THR A 28 18.84 28.19 -9.74
N ASP A 29 18.60 29.11 -8.81
CA ASP A 29 19.39 29.28 -7.58
C ASP A 29 19.27 28.02 -6.69
N LEU A 30 18.05 27.48 -6.49
CA LEU A 30 17.86 26.22 -5.77
C LEU A 30 18.55 25.03 -6.46
N ALA A 31 18.50 24.97 -7.79
CA ALA A 31 19.18 23.92 -8.54
C ALA A 31 20.70 24.05 -8.45
N VAL A 32 21.26 25.26 -8.33
CA VAL A 32 22.69 25.47 -8.09
C VAL A 32 23.08 24.93 -6.73
N THR A 33 22.35 25.29 -5.66
CA THR A 33 22.61 24.74 -4.32
C THR A 33 22.53 23.21 -4.31
N ALA A 34 21.45 22.66 -4.86
CA ALA A 34 21.22 21.20 -4.90
C ALA A 34 22.22 20.42 -5.77
N ARG A 35 23.08 21.09 -6.55
CA ARG A 35 24.20 20.46 -7.27
C ARG A 35 25.46 20.34 -6.42
N GLU A 36 25.60 21.15 -5.38
CA GLU A 36 26.81 21.25 -4.57
C GLU A 36 26.78 20.32 -3.35
N GLY A 37 25.60 19.92 -2.86
CA GLY A 37 25.44 19.04 -1.70
C GLY A 37 24.10 18.31 -1.64
N HIS A 38 23.96 17.39 -0.68
CA HIS A 38 22.72 16.61 -0.49
C HIS A 38 21.64 17.53 0.09
N THR A 39 20.66 17.90 -0.73
CA THR A 39 19.79 19.05 -0.43
C THR A 39 18.33 18.66 -0.28
N LEU A 40 17.69 19.13 0.80
CA LEU A 40 16.25 19.15 0.98
C LEU A 40 15.68 20.46 0.43
N VAL A 41 14.95 20.37 -0.67
CA VAL A 41 14.23 21.48 -1.30
C VAL A 41 12.79 21.52 -0.82
N CYS A 42 12.50 22.51 0.02
CA CYS A 42 11.18 22.80 0.54
C CYS A 42 10.54 23.96 -0.23
N LEU A 43 9.64 23.61 -1.14
CA LEU A 43 8.88 24.57 -1.94
C LEU A 43 7.39 24.29 -1.79
N PRO A 44 6.56 25.33 -1.56
CA PRO A 44 5.11 25.25 -1.76
C PRO A 44 4.79 24.55 -3.07
N THR A 45 3.85 23.61 -3.03
CA THR A 45 3.46 22.89 -4.24
C THR A 45 2.88 23.89 -5.25
N GLY A 46 3.30 23.77 -6.50
CA GLY A 46 3.12 24.85 -7.46
C GLY A 46 4.43 25.36 -8.01
N LEU A 47 5.43 25.58 -7.15
CA LEU A 47 6.60 26.37 -7.54
C LEU A 47 7.63 25.63 -8.42
N GLY A 48 7.31 24.43 -8.89
CA GLY A 48 8.16 23.65 -9.80
C GLY A 48 9.30 22.91 -9.11
N LYS A 49 9.01 22.16 -8.03
CA LYS A 49 9.94 21.20 -7.40
C LYS A 49 10.56 20.26 -8.43
N THR A 50 9.72 19.65 -9.26
CA THR A 50 10.16 18.76 -10.34
C THR A 50 11.11 19.46 -11.32
N THR A 51 10.91 20.77 -11.59
CA THR A 51 11.83 21.56 -12.42
C THR A 51 13.20 21.69 -11.76
N VAL A 52 13.28 21.95 -10.46
CA VAL A 52 14.55 21.99 -9.73
C VAL A 52 15.28 20.64 -9.84
N SER A 53 14.60 19.53 -9.54
CA SER A 53 15.18 18.18 -9.69
C SER A 53 15.61 17.87 -11.12
N LEU A 54 14.83 18.28 -12.14
CA LEU A 54 15.18 18.15 -13.55
C LEU A 54 16.49 18.88 -13.87
N LEU A 55 16.64 20.12 -13.40
CA LEU A 55 17.84 20.93 -13.62
C LEU A 55 19.08 20.35 -12.93
N VAL A 56 18.93 19.73 -11.76
CA VAL A 56 20.01 18.99 -11.08
C VAL A 56 20.35 17.72 -11.86
N THR A 57 19.34 16.95 -12.27
CA THR A 57 19.50 15.70 -13.04
C THR A 57 20.20 15.94 -14.36
N ALA A 58 19.74 16.90 -15.16
CA ALA A 58 20.34 17.24 -16.45
C ALA A 58 21.81 17.60 -16.29
N HIS A 59 22.15 18.39 -15.27
CA HIS A 59 23.52 18.79 -15.00
C HIS A 59 24.40 17.61 -14.59
N ARG A 60 23.92 16.75 -13.67
CA ARG A 60 24.66 15.57 -13.20
C ARG A 60 24.92 14.57 -14.32
N LEU A 61 23.92 14.28 -15.15
CA LEU A 61 24.10 13.40 -16.31
C LEU A 61 25.10 13.98 -17.32
N TYR A 62 25.12 15.30 -17.51
CA TYR A 62 26.06 15.95 -18.42
C TYR A 62 27.50 15.99 -17.89
N GLU A 63 27.69 16.30 -16.60
CA GLU A 63 29.02 16.46 -16.01
C GLU A 63 29.65 15.16 -15.52
N THR A 64 28.87 14.32 -14.84
CA THR A 64 29.34 13.07 -14.22
C THR A 64 29.05 11.86 -15.10
N GLY A 65 27.97 11.90 -15.89
CA GLY A 65 27.46 10.71 -16.58
C GLY A 65 26.68 9.80 -15.63
N GLY A 66 26.59 8.52 -15.99
CA GLY A 66 25.86 7.53 -15.20
C GLY A 66 24.35 7.60 -15.40
N LYS A 67 23.60 7.35 -14.32
CA LYS A 67 22.14 7.20 -14.32
C LYS A 67 21.50 8.09 -13.25
N ALA A 68 20.28 8.57 -13.51
CA ALA A 68 19.48 9.23 -12.49
C ALA A 68 18.31 8.36 -12.04
N LEU A 69 18.01 8.37 -10.74
CA LEU A 69 16.86 7.69 -10.16
C LEU A 69 15.92 8.72 -9.53
N PHE A 70 14.66 8.70 -9.91
CA PHE A 70 13.61 9.56 -9.35
C PHE A 70 12.54 8.68 -8.71
N LEU A 71 12.30 8.87 -7.41
CA LEU A 71 11.31 8.12 -6.66
C LEU A 71 10.07 8.98 -6.37
N ALA A 72 8.89 8.42 -6.64
CA ALA A 72 7.62 9.06 -6.31
C ALA A 72 6.64 8.06 -5.66
N PRO A 73 5.79 8.49 -4.70
CA PRO A 73 5.01 7.54 -3.89
C PRO A 73 3.92 6.77 -4.64
N THR A 74 3.40 7.28 -5.75
CA THR A 74 2.24 6.70 -6.45
C THR A 74 2.51 6.50 -7.94
N LYS A 75 1.90 5.46 -8.52
CA LYS A 75 2.04 5.16 -9.96
C LYS A 75 1.67 6.34 -10.87
N PRO A 76 0.59 7.10 -10.61
CA PRO A 76 0.27 8.25 -11.44
C PRO A 76 1.31 9.39 -11.35
N LEU A 77 1.88 9.64 -10.17
CA LEU A 77 2.96 10.63 -10.01
C LEU A 77 4.21 10.20 -10.78
N VAL A 78 4.58 8.93 -10.71
CA VAL A 78 5.68 8.36 -11.49
C VAL A 78 5.48 8.61 -12.98
N GLN A 79 4.29 8.30 -13.52
CA GLN A 79 4.00 8.54 -14.93
C GLN A 79 4.05 10.04 -15.29
N GLN A 80 3.45 10.90 -14.45
CA GLN A 80 3.45 12.34 -14.64
C GLN A 80 4.86 12.92 -14.71
N HIS A 81 5.75 12.50 -13.81
CA HIS A 81 7.15 12.94 -13.82
C HIS A 81 7.90 12.39 -15.04
N ALA A 82 7.63 11.16 -15.47
CA ALA A 82 8.27 10.58 -16.66
C ALA A 82 7.89 11.33 -17.94
N ASP A 83 6.60 11.66 -18.09
CA ASP A 83 6.13 12.42 -19.25
C ASP A 83 6.74 13.83 -19.25
N PHE A 84 6.80 14.50 -18.08
CA PHE A 84 7.48 15.78 -17.94
C PHE A 84 8.98 15.71 -18.30
N TYR A 85 9.69 14.67 -17.85
CA TYR A 85 11.11 14.48 -18.16
C TYR A 85 11.36 14.21 -19.66
N ARG A 86 10.50 13.40 -20.30
CA ARG A 86 10.57 13.13 -21.75
C ARG A 86 10.30 14.37 -22.59
N GLU A 87 9.36 15.20 -22.18
CA GLU A 87 9.11 16.47 -22.88
C GLU A 87 10.24 17.50 -22.67
N ALA A 88 10.89 17.47 -21.51
CA ALA A 88 11.85 18.51 -21.13
C ALA A 88 13.31 18.21 -21.51
N LEU A 89 13.69 16.94 -21.65
CA LEU A 89 15.06 16.52 -21.91
C LEU A 89 15.26 16.13 -23.37
N ASP A 90 16.43 16.47 -23.93
CA ASP A 90 16.90 15.96 -25.23
C ASP A 90 17.59 14.60 -25.02
N ILE A 91 16.83 13.63 -24.50
CA ILE A 91 17.22 12.23 -24.27
C ILE A 91 16.16 11.34 -24.93
N ALA A 92 16.55 10.20 -25.51
CA ALA A 92 15.58 9.32 -26.16
C ALA A 92 14.56 8.78 -25.13
N ASP A 93 13.27 8.76 -25.51
CA ASP A 93 12.18 8.34 -24.62
C ASP A 93 12.38 6.94 -24.04
N GLU A 94 13.03 6.05 -24.80
CA GLU A 94 13.35 4.68 -24.39
C GLU A 94 14.42 4.61 -23.28
N GLU A 95 15.26 5.65 -23.14
CA GLU A 95 16.24 5.76 -22.07
C GLU A 95 15.65 6.34 -20.76
N ILE A 96 14.39 6.81 -20.80
CA ILE A 96 13.62 7.28 -19.64
C ILE A 96 12.60 6.20 -19.27
N VAL A 97 12.97 5.33 -18.34
CA VAL A 97 12.21 4.11 -18.00
C VAL A 97 11.32 4.33 -16.78
N VAL A 98 10.14 3.71 -16.78
CA VAL A 98 9.14 3.79 -15.70
C VAL A 98 8.96 2.45 -15.00
N PHE A 99 9.14 2.41 -13.68
CA PHE A 99 8.94 1.22 -12.86
C PHE A 99 7.80 1.40 -11.83
N THR A 100 6.62 0.87 -12.17
CA THR A 100 5.38 0.92 -11.36
C THR A 100 4.90 -0.47 -10.92
N GLY A 101 5.74 -1.49 -11.07
CA GLY A 101 5.44 -2.89 -10.77
C GLY A 101 4.66 -3.64 -11.87
N GLU A 102 4.38 -2.99 -13.00
CA GLU A 102 3.70 -3.62 -14.15
C GLU A 102 4.66 -4.40 -15.06
N VAL A 103 5.93 -3.97 -15.12
CA VAL A 103 7.00 -4.65 -15.83
C VAL A 103 7.47 -5.85 -15.02
N ARG A 104 7.67 -7.00 -15.67
CA ARG A 104 8.14 -8.22 -14.99
C ARG A 104 9.53 -8.01 -14.39
N PRO A 105 9.84 -8.61 -13.22
CA PRO A 105 11.13 -8.44 -12.55
C PRO A 105 12.36 -8.75 -13.40
N ASP A 106 12.30 -9.76 -14.27
CA ASP A 106 13.45 -10.14 -15.11
C ASP A 106 13.70 -9.13 -16.24
N ASP A 107 12.63 -8.59 -16.82
CA ASP A 107 12.71 -7.55 -17.87
C ASP A 107 13.22 -6.22 -17.29
N ARG A 108 13.00 -5.94 -16.00
CA ARG A 108 13.44 -4.71 -15.35
C ARG A 108 14.96 -4.59 -15.26
N ALA A 109 15.70 -5.69 -15.08
CA ALA A 109 17.15 -5.65 -15.02
C ALA A 109 17.77 -5.16 -16.34
N GLU A 110 17.30 -5.68 -17.47
CA GLU A 110 17.76 -5.26 -18.82
C GLU A 110 17.39 -3.79 -19.11
N LEU A 111 16.18 -3.38 -18.73
CA LEU A 111 15.75 -1.98 -18.87
C LEU A 111 16.54 -1.03 -17.96
N TRP A 112 16.90 -1.47 -16.75
CA TRP A 112 17.72 -0.68 -15.83
C TRP A 112 19.09 -0.41 -16.43
N GLU A 113 19.76 -1.42 -16.99
CA GLU A 113 21.09 -1.27 -17.60
C GLU A 113 21.09 -0.23 -18.73
N SER A 114 20.09 -0.27 -19.60
CA SER A 114 19.98 0.61 -20.78
C SER A 114 19.42 2.00 -20.48
N ALA A 115 18.79 2.23 -19.33
CA ALA A 115 18.20 3.52 -18.98
C ALA A 115 19.26 4.59 -18.67
N SER A 116 19.02 5.83 -19.07
CA SER A 116 19.73 7.00 -18.54
C SER A 116 19.01 7.57 -17.31
N ILE A 117 17.68 7.42 -17.26
CA ILE A 117 16.82 7.90 -16.16
C ILE A 117 15.80 6.82 -15.82
N VAL A 118 15.66 6.51 -14.54
CA VAL A 118 14.63 5.60 -14.02
C VAL A 118 13.72 6.40 -13.10
N ILE A 119 12.41 6.37 -13.38
CA ILE A 119 11.39 6.97 -12.52
C ILE A 119 10.50 5.86 -11.98
N ALA A 120 10.42 5.74 -10.65
CA ALA A 120 9.88 4.53 -10.03
C ALA A 120 9.09 4.80 -8.74
N THR A 121 8.20 3.86 -8.41
CA THR A 121 7.66 3.76 -7.05
C THR A 121 8.71 3.10 -6.14
N PRO A 122 8.92 3.59 -4.91
CA PRO A 122 10.02 3.13 -4.07
C PRO A 122 9.99 1.64 -3.76
N GLN A 123 8.80 1.06 -3.57
CA GLN A 123 8.67 -0.38 -3.27
C GLN A 123 9.23 -1.26 -4.39
N VAL A 124 9.13 -0.82 -5.65
CA VAL A 124 9.67 -1.59 -6.79
C VAL A 124 11.19 -1.60 -6.76
N VAL A 125 11.79 -0.43 -6.50
CA VAL A 125 13.25 -0.28 -6.43
C VAL A 125 13.81 -1.01 -5.21
N GLU A 126 13.17 -0.87 -4.05
CA GLU A 126 13.51 -1.64 -2.84
C GLU A 126 13.53 -3.14 -3.12
N ASN A 127 12.47 -3.68 -3.73
CA ASN A 127 12.39 -5.11 -4.05
C ASN A 127 13.50 -5.52 -5.03
N ASP A 128 13.81 -4.69 -6.03
CA ASP A 128 14.87 -5.00 -6.98
C ASP A 128 16.27 -4.92 -6.34
N LEU A 129 16.48 -4.04 -5.35
CA LEU A 129 17.72 -3.98 -4.57
C LEU A 129 17.87 -5.18 -3.63
N VAL A 130 16.82 -5.49 -2.86
CA VAL A 130 16.80 -6.68 -1.98
C VAL A 130 16.96 -7.96 -2.81
N GLY A 131 16.40 -8.01 -4.01
CA GLY A 131 16.57 -9.15 -4.92
C GLY A 131 17.88 -9.17 -5.71
N ASN A 132 18.80 -8.22 -5.49
CA ASN A 132 20.04 -8.05 -6.24
C ASN A 132 19.85 -8.01 -7.76
N ARG A 133 18.73 -7.44 -8.23
CA ARG A 133 18.37 -7.31 -9.66
C ARG A 133 18.90 -6.03 -10.29
N VAL A 134 19.07 -4.98 -9.48
CA VAL A 134 19.59 -3.67 -9.90
C VAL A 134 20.69 -3.22 -8.95
N SER A 135 21.59 -2.37 -9.45
CA SER A 135 22.67 -1.77 -8.67
C SER A 135 22.59 -0.25 -8.71
N LEU A 136 22.86 0.38 -7.56
CA LEU A 136 22.93 1.83 -7.41
C LEU A 136 24.31 2.41 -7.71
N ALA A 137 25.32 1.58 -8.02
CA ALA A 137 26.71 2.02 -8.23
C ALA A 137 26.84 3.16 -9.25
N ASP A 138 26.16 3.03 -10.40
CA ASP A 138 26.17 4.00 -11.49
C ASP A 138 25.14 5.14 -11.35
N VAL A 139 24.39 5.19 -10.23
CA VAL A 139 23.36 6.22 -10.02
C VAL A 139 24.03 7.48 -9.45
N THR A 140 24.09 8.54 -10.25
CA THR A 140 24.81 9.79 -9.92
C THR A 140 23.91 10.89 -9.35
N HIS A 141 22.59 10.69 -9.41
CA HIS A 141 21.60 11.55 -8.79
C HIS A 141 20.36 10.76 -8.36
N LEU A 142 19.95 10.89 -7.10
CA LEU A 142 18.75 10.30 -6.53
C LEU A 142 17.81 11.40 -6.04
N THR A 143 16.61 11.48 -6.62
CA THR A 143 15.54 12.37 -6.17
C THR A 143 14.47 11.62 -5.37
N PHE A 144 14.12 12.14 -4.19
CA PHE A 144 12.99 11.67 -3.39
C PHE A 144 11.84 12.69 -3.45
N ASP A 145 10.76 12.38 -4.18
CA ASP A 145 9.54 13.20 -4.19
C ASP A 145 8.67 12.90 -2.95
N GLU A 146 8.05 13.94 -2.39
CA GLU A 146 7.33 13.89 -1.11
C GLU A 146 8.18 13.24 0.01
N CYS A 147 9.41 13.72 0.16
CA CYS A 147 10.44 13.13 1.02
C CYS A 147 10.11 13.14 2.53
N HIS A 148 9.08 13.88 2.95
CA HIS A 148 8.53 13.82 4.33
C HIS A 148 8.03 12.42 4.72
N ARG A 149 7.88 11.51 3.76
CA ARG A 149 7.57 10.08 4.00
C ARG A 149 8.77 9.25 4.46
N ALA A 150 10.00 9.79 4.43
CA ALA A 150 11.21 9.08 4.80
C ALA A 150 11.35 8.96 6.33
N SER A 151 10.44 8.19 6.93
CA SER A 151 10.39 7.93 8.37
C SER A 151 9.99 6.48 8.64
N GLY A 152 10.52 5.90 9.72
CA GLY A 152 10.23 4.51 10.09
C GLY A 152 10.64 3.52 8.98
N ASP A 153 9.78 2.53 8.72
CA ASP A 153 10.07 1.43 7.79
C ASP A 153 9.71 1.73 6.33
N TYR A 154 9.55 3.02 5.98
CA TYR A 154 9.24 3.40 4.61
C TYR A 154 10.44 3.16 3.68
N ALA A 155 10.18 2.62 2.49
CA ALA A 155 11.18 2.20 1.52
C ALA A 155 12.24 3.28 1.14
N TYR A 156 11.91 4.57 1.27
CA TYR A 156 12.90 5.64 1.05
C TYR A 156 14.11 5.54 1.99
N VAL A 157 13.89 5.16 3.25
CA VAL A 157 14.96 5.07 4.26
C VAL A 157 15.97 4.00 3.86
N TYR A 158 15.49 2.80 3.53
CA TYR A 158 16.34 1.70 3.04
C TYR A 158 17.06 2.06 1.73
N ILE A 159 16.36 2.66 0.76
CA ILE A 159 16.99 3.03 -0.52
C ILE A 159 18.06 4.10 -0.32
N ALA A 160 17.83 5.10 0.56
CA ALA A 160 18.82 6.12 0.87
C ALA A 160 20.07 5.53 1.53
N GLU A 161 19.89 4.64 2.51
CA GLU A 161 21.00 3.92 3.16
C GLU A 161 21.83 3.14 2.13
N ARG A 162 21.17 2.34 1.27
CA ARG A 162 21.85 1.61 0.18
C ARG A 162 22.53 2.56 -0.80
N TYR A 163 21.89 3.67 -1.15
CA TYR A 163 22.45 4.63 -2.10
C TYR A 163 23.76 5.24 -1.62
N HIS A 164 23.82 5.68 -0.36
CA HIS A 164 25.04 6.23 0.23
C HIS A 164 26.14 5.18 0.42
N ALA A 165 25.77 3.92 0.60
CA ALA A 165 26.72 2.81 0.71
C ALA A 165 27.29 2.36 -0.65
N ASP A 166 26.45 2.28 -1.68
CA ASP A 166 26.76 1.59 -2.93
C ASP A 166 27.18 2.54 -4.09
N ALA A 167 26.67 3.77 -4.13
CA ALA A 167 26.86 4.66 -5.27
C ALA A 167 28.28 5.24 -5.33
N GLU A 168 28.89 5.28 -6.52
CA GLU A 168 30.26 5.81 -6.68
C GLU A 168 30.32 7.33 -6.53
N ASN A 169 29.27 8.05 -6.96
CA ASN A 169 29.18 9.51 -6.94
C ASN A 169 27.79 9.95 -6.45
N PRO A 170 27.47 9.76 -5.16
CA PRO A 170 26.14 10.02 -4.65
C PRO A 170 25.79 11.52 -4.68
N LEU A 171 24.55 11.85 -5.04
CA LEU A 171 23.94 13.16 -4.82
C LEU A 171 22.43 12.98 -4.59
N VAL A 172 21.91 13.57 -3.52
CA VAL A 172 20.51 13.40 -3.11
C VAL A 172 19.79 14.74 -3.19
N THR A 173 18.61 14.74 -3.83
CA THR A 173 17.65 15.85 -3.76
C THR A 173 16.36 15.36 -3.12
N GLY A 174 16.08 15.78 -1.89
CA GLY A 174 14.77 15.59 -1.25
C GLY A 174 13.82 16.71 -1.64
N MET A 175 12.58 16.39 -2.04
CA MET A 175 11.59 17.40 -2.38
C MET A 175 10.35 17.25 -1.49
N SER A 176 9.94 18.33 -0.82
CA SER A 176 8.69 18.34 -0.07
C SER A 176 7.97 19.69 -0.13
N ALA A 177 6.65 19.66 0.06
CA ALA A 177 5.86 20.85 0.33
C ALA A 177 5.92 21.28 1.81
N SER A 178 6.06 20.30 2.70
CA SER A 178 6.32 20.45 4.13
C SER A 178 7.08 19.19 4.57
N PRO A 179 8.35 19.30 4.98
CA PRO A 179 9.16 18.14 5.37
C PRO A 179 8.80 17.57 6.76
N GLY A 180 7.94 18.24 7.54
CA GLY A 180 7.55 17.87 8.90
C GLY A 180 7.01 19.08 9.66
N GLY A 181 6.22 18.87 10.72
CA GLY A 181 5.60 19.94 11.51
C GLY A 181 6.56 20.64 12.49
N ASP A 182 7.70 20.01 12.77
CA ASP A 182 8.64 20.43 13.80
C ASP A 182 10.09 20.00 13.49
N ARG A 183 11.07 20.68 14.11
CA ARG A 183 12.51 20.51 13.84
C ARG A 183 12.95 19.04 13.94
N GLU A 184 12.43 18.30 14.91
CA GLU A 184 12.79 16.89 15.13
C GLU A 184 12.40 16.00 13.93
N GLU A 185 11.21 16.19 13.35
CA GLU A 185 10.77 15.42 12.19
C GLU A 185 11.65 15.69 10.97
N ILE A 186 12.07 16.94 10.79
CA ILE A 186 12.88 17.34 9.64
C ILE A 186 14.31 16.86 9.79
N THR A 187 14.88 16.98 10.98
CA THR A 187 16.17 16.39 11.29
C THR A 187 16.13 14.89 11.03
N ALA A 188 15.08 14.18 11.46
CA ALA A 188 14.94 12.75 11.20
C ALA A 188 14.86 12.43 9.69
N VAL A 189 14.09 13.21 8.91
CA VAL A 189 14.04 13.05 7.45
C VAL A 189 15.41 13.33 6.80
N CYS A 190 16.11 14.37 7.24
CA CYS A 190 17.44 14.68 6.72
C CYS A 190 18.46 13.59 7.05
N GLU A 191 18.46 13.09 8.30
CA GLU A 191 19.31 11.97 8.74
C GLU A 191 19.04 10.71 7.92
N ASN A 192 17.77 10.33 7.77
CA ASN A 192 17.36 9.14 7.02
C ASN A 192 17.74 9.21 5.54
N LEU A 193 17.76 10.41 4.94
CA LEU A 193 18.07 10.61 3.52
C LEU A 193 19.55 10.98 3.29
N GLY A 194 20.34 11.18 4.36
CA GLY A 194 21.71 11.70 4.29
C GLY A 194 21.79 13.09 3.65
N ILE A 195 20.88 13.98 4.02
CA ILE A 195 20.81 15.37 3.57
C ILE A 195 21.65 16.25 4.49
N ASP A 196 22.46 17.13 3.91
CA ASP A 196 23.35 18.08 4.59
C ASP A 196 22.94 19.55 4.42
N GLN A 197 22.01 19.86 3.50
CA GLN A 197 21.54 21.20 3.22
C GLN A 197 20.01 21.27 3.19
N VAL A 198 19.43 22.34 3.73
CA VAL A 198 17.98 22.57 3.72
C VAL A 198 17.68 23.93 3.11
N GLU A 199 16.97 23.92 1.98
CA GLU A 199 16.58 25.12 1.26
C GLU A 199 15.06 25.30 1.33
N VAL A 200 14.61 26.38 1.99
CA VAL A 200 13.18 26.67 2.19
C VAL A 200 12.80 27.98 1.51
N MET A 201 11.86 27.91 0.57
CA MET A 201 11.26 29.10 -0.04
C MET A 201 9.78 29.19 0.33
N THR A 202 9.30 30.43 0.44
CA THR A 202 7.92 30.76 0.75
C THR A 202 7.32 31.64 -0.34
N GLU A 203 6.00 31.79 -0.35
CA GLU A 203 5.32 32.68 -1.32
C GLU A 203 5.65 34.17 -1.09
N ASP A 204 6.12 34.49 0.12
CA ASP A 204 6.58 35.84 0.48
C ASP A 204 7.97 36.18 -0.09
N ASP A 205 8.69 35.20 -0.64
CA ASP A 205 10.00 35.45 -1.25
C ASP A 205 9.87 36.24 -2.55
N ALA A 206 10.69 37.31 -2.67
CA ALA A 206 10.52 38.36 -3.68
C ALA A 206 10.50 37.83 -5.12
N ASP A 207 11.28 36.78 -5.40
CA ASP A 207 11.42 36.16 -6.73
C ASP A 207 10.36 35.05 -6.97
N VAL A 208 9.59 34.66 -5.95
CA VAL A 208 8.49 33.68 -6.03
C VAL A 208 7.16 34.37 -6.32
N GLY A 209 6.89 35.49 -5.65
CA GLY A 209 5.66 36.27 -5.80
C GLY A 209 5.40 36.83 -7.21
N GLU A 210 6.42 36.87 -8.08
CA GLU A 210 6.27 37.28 -9.49
C GLU A 210 5.66 36.18 -10.36
N TYR A 211 5.71 34.91 -9.93
CA TYR A 211 5.30 33.74 -10.71
C TYR A 211 4.17 32.94 -10.04
N THR A 212 3.73 33.33 -8.85
CA THR A 212 2.56 32.76 -8.19
C THR A 212 1.31 33.56 -8.53
N HIS A 213 0.27 32.86 -8.99
CA HIS A 213 -1.08 33.39 -9.05
C HIS A 213 -1.88 32.80 -7.90
N ASP A 214 -2.43 33.65 -7.03
CA ASP A 214 -3.38 33.21 -6.03
C ASP A 214 -4.67 32.79 -6.73
N THR A 215 -4.95 31.48 -6.74
CA THR A 215 -6.28 30.99 -7.08
C THR A 215 -7.21 31.31 -5.91
N ASP A 216 -7.90 32.45 -5.99
CA ASP A 216 -8.90 32.85 -4.99
C ASP A 216 -10.03 31.84 -4.93
N VAL A 217 -10.03 30.98 -3.91
CA VAL A 217 -11.13 30.03 -3.65
C VAL A 217 -12.32 30.79 -3.06
N GLN A 218 -13.39 30.89 -3.83
CA GLN A 218 -14.62 31.53 -3.40
C GLN A 218 -15.51 30.56 -2.62
N TRP A 219 -15.73 30.84 -1.34
CA TRP A 219 -16.61 30.05 -0.49
C TRP A 219 -18.03 30.61 -0.52
N GLU A 220 -18.94 29.87 -1.13
CA GLU A 220 -20.33 30.27 -1.21
C GLU A 220 -21.19 29.58 -0.15
N ARG A 221 -21.69 30.39 0.79
CA ARG A 221 -22.52 29.95 1.90
C ARG A 221 -23.98 29.77 1.47
N ILE A 222 -24.57 28.66 1.89
CA ILE A 222 -25.93 28.25 1.56
C ILE A 222 -26.68 27.93 2.86
N ASP A 223 -27.84 28.57 3.04
CA ASP A 223 -28.74 28.27 4.16
C ASP A 223 -29.63 27.06 3.82
N LEU A 224 -29.74 26.13 4.76
CA LEU A 224 -30.65 24.99 4.63
C LEU A 224 -32.09 25.41 4.93
N PRO A 225 -33.07 24.97 4.13
CA PRO A 225 -34.47 25.26 4.36
C PRO A 225 -35.01 24.45 5.55
N GLU A 226 -36.01 24.99 6.24
CA GLU A 226 -36.62 24.39 7.44
C GLU A 226 -36.97 22.89 7.30
N PRO A 227 -37.54 22.40 6.18
CA PRO A 227 -37.85 20.98 6.05
C PRO A 227 -36.62 20.06 6.11
N ILE A 228 -35.45 20.52 5.64
CA ILE A 228 -34.19 19.77 5.71
C ILE A 228 -33.66 19.78 7.15
N ILE A 229 -33.68 20.95 7.79
CA ILE A 229 -33.31 21.12 9.20
C ILE A 229 -34.17 20.21 10.08
N GLU A 230 -35.47 20.15 9.85
CA GLU A 230 -36.40 19.29 10.58
C GLU A 230 -36.11 17.78 10.43
N ILE A 231 -35.59 17.35 9.28
CA ILE A 231 -35.18 15.95 9.05
C ILE A 231 -33.87 15.68 9.81
N ARG A 232 -32.88 16.57 9.65
CA ARG A 232 -31.59 16.52 10.34
C ARG A 232 -31.78 16.43 11.85
N ASP A 233 -32.57 17.33 12.43
CA ASP A 233 -32.73 17.44 13.87
C ASP A 233 -33.38 16.18 14.47
N ALA A 234 -34.32 15.56 13.74
CA ALA A 234 -34.91 14.29 14.15
C ALA A 234 -33.89 13.14 14.18
N LEU A 235 -32.88 13.16 13.30
CA LEU A 235 -31.79 12.18 13.31
C LEU A 235 -30.76 12.48 14.41
N ASN A 236 -30.39 13.75 14.57
CA ASN A 236 -29.46 14.21 15.60
C ASN A 236 -29.96 13.92 17.02
N GLU A 237 -31.26 14.04 17.28
CA GLU A 237 -31.87 13.65 18.56
C GLU A 237 -31.59 12.18 18.89
N VAL A 238 -31.74 11.28 17.91
CA VAL A 238 -31.45 9.85 18.09
C VAL A 238 -29.95 9.61 18.31
N ILE A 239 -29.09 10.33 17.58
CA ILE A 239 -27.63 10.25 17.78
C ILE A 239 -27.27 10.63 19.21
N THR A 240 -27.83 11.74 19.73
CA THR A 240 -27.62 12.17 21.11
C THR A 240 -28.04 11.09 22.11
N ASP A 241 -29.22 10.48 21.95
CA ASP A 241 -29.70 9.41 22.83
C ASP A 241 -28.77 8.18 22.83
N ARG A 242 -28.25 7.82 21.64
CA ARG A 242 -27.31 6.69 21.49
C ARG A 242 -25.95 7.01 22.12
N LEU A 243 -25.43 8.21 21.92
CA LEU A 243 -24.19 8.66 22.57
C LEU A 243 -24.35 8.77 24.10
N GLU A 244 -25.52 9.16 24.60
CA GLU A 244 -25.81 9.14 26.03
C GLU A 244 -25.77 7.71 26.60
N SER A 245 -26.25 6.73 25.84
CA SER A 245 -26.14 5.31 26.21
C SER A 245 -24.68 4.86 26.27
N LEU A 246 -23.85 5.24 25.30
CA LEU A 246 -22.40 4.94 25.32
C LEU A 246 -21.68 5.66 26.46
N LYS A 247 -22.10 6.88 26.80
CA LYS A 247 -21.56 7.62 27.95
C LYS A 247 -21.89 6.95 29.27
N GLN A 248 -23.10 6.40 29.43
CA GLN A 248 -23.48 5.63 30.62
C GLN A 248 -22.66 4.34 30.78
N LEU A 249 -22.19 3.76 29.68
CA LEU A 249 -21.27 2.62 29.67
C LEU A 249 -19.81 3.01 29.95
N GLY A 250 -19.49 4.31 30.07
CA GLY A 250 -18.14 4.80 30.30
C GLY A 250 -17.26 4.87 29.04
N VAL A 251 -17.84 4.69 27.85
CA VAL A 251 -17.11 4.61 26.56
C VAL A 251 -16.74 6.00 26.04
N THR A 252 -17.53 7.02 26.36
CA THR A 252 -17.33 8.39 25.88
C THR A 252 -17.77 9.41 26.91
N ASN A 253 -17.28 10.65 26.79
CA ASN A 253 -17.69 11.78 27.61
C ASN A 253 -18.63 12.76 26.88
N THR A 254 -18.76 12.65 25.56
CA THR A 254 -19.59 13.54 24.73
C THR A 254 -20.92 12.88 24.36
N THR A 255 -21.95 13.71 24.21
CA THR A 255 -23.27 13.35 23.67
C THR A 255 -23.64 14.18 22.45
N GLN A 256 -22.68 14.96 21.93
CA GLN A 256 -22.90 15.87 20.82
C GLN A 256 -22.90 15.10 19.48
N PRO A 257 -23.91 15.31 18.60
CA PRO A 257 -24.00 14.60 17.33
C PRO A 257 -22.86 14.87 16.33
N ASP A 258 -22.21 16.02 16.44
CA ASP A 258 -21.09 16.48 15.60
C ASP A 258 -19.72 15.90 16.01
N VAL A 259 -19.74 14.79 16.77
CA VAL A 259 -18.54 14.07 17.20
C VAL A 259 -17.64 13.66 16.02
N SER A 260 -16.32 13.78 16.20
CA SER A 260 -15.34 13.51 15.15
C SER A 260 -15.25 12.01 14.83
N GLN A 261 -14.81 11.67 13.61
CA GLN A 261 -14.56 10.27 13.24
C GLN A 261 -13.49 9.62 14.12
N LYS A 262 -12.46 10.39 14.50
CA LYS A 262 -11.40 9.95 15.43
C LYS A 262 -11.97 9.54 16.79
N ASP A 263 -12.89 10.32 17.34
CA ASP A 263 -13.54 10.00 18.61
C ASP A 263 -14.44 8.78 18.48
N LEU A 264 -15.15 8.59 17.35
CA LEU A 264 -15.93 7.38 17.11
C LEU A 264 -15.04 6.13 17.00
N ASN A 265 -13.88 6.22 16.36
CA ASN A 265 -12.92 5.12 16.31
C ASN A 265 -12.36 4.83 17.72
N LYS A 266 -12.10 5.85 18.53
CA LYS A 266 -11.71 5.70 19.94
C LYS A 266 -12.80 4.99 20.75
N MET A 267 -14.08 5.33 20.54
CA MET A 267 -15.20 4.63 21.18
C MET A 267 -15.26 3.16 20.77
N ARG A 268 -15.02 2.82 19.49
CA ARG A 268 -14.94 1.43 19.00
C ARG A 268 -13.81 0.68 19.70
N GLY A 269 -12.62 1.28 19.80
CA GLY A 269 -11.47 0.67 20.47
C GLY A 269 -11.70 0.45 21.98
N GLU A 270 -12.36 1.37 22.67
CA GLU A 270 -12.76 1.19 24.07
C GLU A 270 -13.78 0.05 24.22
N LEU A 271 -14.80 0.00 23.36
CA LEU A 271 -15.77 -1.09 23.34
C LEU A 271 -15.10 -2.45 23.08
N GLN A 272 -14.09 -2.50 22.21
CA GLN A 272 -13.32 -3.71 21.93
C GLN A 272 -12.53 -4.16 23.15
N ARG A 273 -11.80 -3.25 23.81
CA ARG A 273 -11.10 -3.53 25.07
C ARG A 273 -12.03 -4.05 26.17
N MET A 274 -13.24 -3.49 26.28
CA MET A 274 -14.25 -3.99 27.23
C MET A 274 -14.75 -5.40 26.88
N MET A 275 -14.92 -5.72 25.58
CA MET A 275 -15.29 -7.06 25.13
C MET A 275 -14.18 -8.09 25.43
N ASP A 276 -12.91 -7.73 25.18
CA ASP A 276 -11.75 -8.57 25.49
C ASP A 276 -11.60 -8.80 27.01
N GLY A 277 -12.00 -7.79 27.80
CA GLY A 277 -12.14 -7.87 29.25
C GLY A 277 -13.31 -8.73 29.76
N GLY A 278 -14.17 -9.24 28.86
CA GLY A 278 -15.31 -10.09 29.18
C GLY A 278 -16.59 -9.36 29.61
N ASP A 279 -16.71 -8.06 29.33
CA ASP A 279 -17.91 -7.28 29.64
C ASP A 279 -19.03 -7.56 28.62
N SER A 280 -20.13 -8.17 29.09
CA SER A 280 -21.28 -8.47 28.23
C SER A 280 -22.02 -7.24 27.71
N ASP A 281 -21.95 -6.11 28.44
CA ASP A 281 -22.64 -4.88 28.04
C ASP A 281 -21.95 -4.20 26.86
N ALA A 282 -20.66 -4.49 26.64
CA ALA A 282 -19.87 -3.98 25.52
C ALA A 282 -20.40 -4.43 24.15
N TYR A 283 -20.95 -5.65 24.04
CA TYR A 283 -21.61 -6.11 22.79
C TYR A 283 -22.84 -5.26 22.44
N THR A 284 -23.59 -4.82 23.45
CA THR A 284 -24.72 -3.90 23.25
C THR A 284 -24.21 -2.52 22.83
N GLY A 285 -23.13 -2.05 23.47
CA GLY A 285 -22.43 -0.82 23.11
C GLY A 285 -21.94 -0.82 21.66
N MET A 286 -21.37 -1.92 21.18
CA MET A 286 -20.92 -2.07 19.79
C MET A 286 -22.08 -1.94 18.80
N SER A 287 -23.23 -2.55 19.11
CA SER A 287 -24.43 -2.38 18.29
C SER A 287 -25.01 -0.95 18.34
N VAL A 288 -24.82 -0.20 19.44
CA VAL A 288 -25.22 1.21 19.55
C VAL A 288 -24.27 2.10 18.76
N HIS A 289 -22.96 1.84 18.82
CA HIS A 289 -21.95 2.52 18.01
C HIS A 289 -22.22 2.37 16.51
N ALA A 290 -22.53 1.15 16.05
CA ALA A 290 -22.92 0.91 14.66
C ALA A 290 -24.20 1.66 14.24
N GLU A 291 -25.15 1.90 15.16
CA GLU A 291 -26.31 2.76 14.91
C GLU A 291 -25.92 4.23 14.76
N VAL A 292 -25.02 4.73 15.61
CA VAL A 292 -24.50 6.11 15.51
C VAL A 292 -23.84 6.31 14.14
N MET A 293 -23.00 5.37 13.69
CA MET A 293 -22.37 5.44 12.37
C MET A 293 -23.39 5.54 11.23
N LYS A 294 -24.45 4.73 11.26
CA LYS A 294 -25.53 4.76 10.26
C LYS A 294 -26.32 6.07 10.29
N LEU A 295 -26.64 6.57 11.48
CA LEU A 295 -27.35 7.85 11.65
C LEU A 295 -26.51 9.03 11.18
N ARG A 296 -25.20 9.05 11.49
CA ARG A 296 -24.29 10.09 11.01
C ARG A 296 -24.22 10.13 9.50
N ARG A 297 -24.18 8.96 8.84
CA ARG A 297 -24.28 8.90 7.37
C ARG A 297 -25.60 9.48 6.87
N ALA A 298 -26.73 9.21 7.53
CA ALA A 298 -28.01 9.78 7.16
C ALA A 298 -28.04 11.33 7.30
N VAL A 299 -27.44 11.86 8.37
CA VAL A 299 -27.30 13.31 8.59
C VAL A 299 -26.43 13.94 7.50
N GLU A 300 -25.29 13.35 7.19
CA GLU A 300 -24.41 13.79 6.10
C GLU A 300 -25.17 13.88 4.77
N LEU A 301 -25.89 12.82 4.38
CA LEU A 301 -26.65 12.78 3.13
C LEU A 301 -27.69 13.91 3.04
N VAL A 302 -28.37 14.24 4.14
CA VAL A 302 -29.42 15.27 4.13
C VAL A 302 -28.88 16.70 4.16
N GLU A 303 -27.74 16.91 4.83
CA GLU A 303 -27.09 18.21 4.98
C GLU A 303 -26.27 18.62 3.75
N THR A 304 -25.50 17.68 3.19
CA THR A 304 -24.44 18.02 2.23
C THR A 304 -24.77 17.56 0.81
N GLN A 305 -25.59 16.52 0.65
CA GLN A 305 -25.90 15.88 -0.64
C GLN A 305 -27.32 16.21 -1.12
N SER A 306 -28.30 15.38 -0.76
CA SER A 306 -29.69 15.55 -1.14
C SER A 306 -30.64 14.71 -0.28
N VAL A 307 -31.88 15.19 -0.16
CA VAL A 307 -32.96 14.41 0.48
C VAL A 307 -33.26 13.12 -0.30
N GLU A 308 -33.02 13.10 -1.61
CA GLU A 308 -33.19 11.91 -2.44
C GLU A 308 -32.15 10.83 -2.12
N ALA A 309 -30.88 11.21 -1.96
CA ALA A 309 -29.83 10.30 -1.51
C ALA A 309 -30.14 9.71 -0.13
N LEU A 310 -30.65 10.54 0.80
CA LEU A 310 -31.15 10.07 2.09
C LEU A 310 -32.29 9.04 1.94
N ARG A 311 -33.24 9.26 1.03
CA ARG A 311 -34.36 8.31 0.79
C ARG A 311 -33.84 6.97 0.28
N ARG A 312 -32.95 6.98 -0.72
CA ARG A 312 -32.31 5.75 -1.24
C ARG A 312 -31.54 5.03 -0.13
N TYR A 313 -30.80 5.76 0.69
CA TYR A 313 -30.12 5.20 1.85
C TYR A 313 -31.08 4.51 2.82
N PHE A 314 -32.18 5.16 3.21
CA PHE A 314 -33.16 4.53 4.10
C PHE A 314 -33.92 3.36 3.47
N GLU A 315 -34.07 3.33 2.15
CA GLU A 315 -34.60 2.17 1.44
C GLU A 315 -33.65 0.98 1.54
N ARG A 316 -32.33 1.20 1.29
CA ARG A 316 -31.30 0.18 1.51
C ARG A 316 -31.28 -0.31 2.96
N GLN A 317 -31.34 0.59 3.94
CA GLN A 317 -31.40 0.20 5.36
C GLN A 317 -32.67 -0.61 5.69
N ARG A 318 -33.83 -0.28 5.09
CA ARG A 318 -35.06 -1.05 5.24
C ARG A 318 -34.95 -2.46 4.66
N ASN A 319 -34.30 -2.60 3.51
CA ASN A 319 -34.07 -3.90 2.88
C ASN A 319 -33.09 -4.75 3.69
N ALA A 320 -31.97 -4.17 4.12
CA ALA A 320 -30.99 -4.81 5.01
C ALA A 320 -31.59 -5.20 6.36
N ALA A 321 -32.55 -4.45 6.90
CA ALA A 321 -33.24 -4.82 8.14
C ALA A 321 -34.21 -6.02 7.96
N ARG A 322 -34.58 -6.36 6.72
CA ARG A 322 -35.52 -7.45 6.38
C ARG A 322 -34.84 -8.73 5.93
N SER A 323 -33.53 -8.72 5.66
CA SER A 323 -32.77 -9.90 5.23
C SER A 323 -32.58 -10.91 6.38
N SER A 324 -32.45 -12.19 6.03
CA SER A 324 -32.01 -13.23 6.98
C SER A 324 -30.56 -12.96 7.35
N GLY A 325 -30.30 -12.64 8.63
CA GLY A 325 -28.97 -12.20 9.11
C GLY A 325 -28.87 -10.71 9.45
N ALA A 326 -29.95 -9.94 9.29
CA ALA A 326 -29.98 -8.52 9.58
C ALA A 326 -29.44 -8.17 10.99
N SER A 327 -28.46 -7.26 11.05
CA SER A 327 -27.92 -6.77 12.32
C SER A 327 -29.00 -6.16 13.22
N LYS A 328 -28.89 -6.38 14.54
CA LYS A 328 -29.77 -5.74 15.53
C LYS A 328 -29.76 -4.22 15.41
N ALA A 329 -28.62 -3.64 15.04
CA ALA A 329 -28.46 -2.23 14.74
C ALA A 329 -29.40 -1.76 13.60
N SER A 330 -29.42 -2.45 12.47
CA SER A 330 -30.31 -2.10 11.34
C SER A 330 -31.79 -2.21 11.72
N GLN A 331 -32.17 -3.24 12.48
CA GLN A 331 -33.56 -3.45 12.90
C GLN A 331 -34.03 -2.36 13.88
N ARG A 332 -33.19 -1.98 14.86
CA ARG A 332 -33.51 -0.91 15.82
C ARG A 332 -33.56 0.45 15.14
N LEU A 333 -32.60 0.76 14.27
CA LEU A 333 -32.57 1.99 13.48
C LEU A 333 -33.89 2.23 12.73
N VAL A 334 -34.36 1.24 11.95
CA VAL A 334 -35.56 1.37 11.11
C VAL A 334 -36.86 1.39 11.96
N SER A 335 -36.82 0.87 13.18
CA SER A 335 -37.98 0.85 14.07
C SER A 335 -38.10 2.07 14.99
N GLU A 336 -37.03 2.85 15.13
CA GLU A 336 -36.96 4.07 15.95
C GLU A 336 -38.01 5.13 15.52
N PRO A 337 -38.89 5.59 16.43
CA PRO A 337 -39.93 6.59 16.12
C PRO A 337 -39.44 7.85 15.41
N LYS A 338 -38.33 8.43 15.86
CA LYS A 338 -37.75 9.66 15.29
C LYS A 338 -37.15 9.44 13.91
N VAL A 339 -36.49 8.29 13.69
CA VAL A 339 -36.02 7.89 12.35
C VAL A 339 -37.20 7.69 11.39
N ARG A 340 -38.31 7.08 11.85
CA ARG A 340 -39.53 6.97 11.04
C ARG A 340 -40.19 8.31 10.75
N GLU A 341 -40.07 9.28 11.64
CA GLU A 341 -40.48 10.66 11.38
C GLU A 341 -39.61 11.30 10.29
N ALA A 342 -38.28 11.21 10.42
CA ALA A 342 -37.32 11.69 9.41
C ALA A 342 -37.58 11.06 8.03
N ILE A 343 -37.78 9.74 7.97
CA ILE A 343 -38.15 9.02 6.75
C ILE A 343 -39.43 9.60 6.12
N ARG A 344 -40.49 9.79 6.91
CA ARG A 344 -41.75 10.35 6.39
C ARG A 344 -41.58 11.78 5.89
N LYS A 345 -40.81 12.60 6.58
CA LYS A 345 -40.51 13.97 6.14
C LYS A 345 -39.73 13.96 4.83
N ALA A 346 -38.72 13.10 4.70
CA ALA A 346 -37.95 12.92 3.47
C ALA A 346 -38.83 12.41 2.31
N GLU A 347 -39.74 11.46 2.56
CA GLU A 347 -40.67 10.93 1.55
C GLU A 347 -41.65 11.99 1.02
N ASN A 348 -42.04 12.96 1.86
CA ASN A 348 -42.93 14.07 1.50
C ASN A 348 -42.17 15.35 1.06
N PHE A 349 -40.85 15.28 0.93
CA PHE A 349 -40.06 16.42 0.46
C PHE A 349 -40.12 16.50 -1.06
N ASP A 350 -40.73 17.57 -1.57
CA ASP A 350 -41.01 17.77 -3.00
C ASP A 350 -40.15 18.87 -3.64
N ASP A 351 -39.09 19.33 -2.98
CA ASP A 351 -38.15 20.34 -3.51
C ASP A 351 -36.74 19.73 -3.73
N LEU A 352 -35.80 20.54 -4.21
CA LEU A 352 -34.39 20.16 -4.36
C LEU A 352 -33.54 20.75 -3.24
N HIS A 353 -32.46 20.04 -2.90
CA HIS A 353 -31.42 20.57 -2.04
C HIS A 353 -30.89 21.91 -2.63
N PRO A 354 -30.74 22.99 -1.84
CA PRO A 354 -30.41 24.31 -2.37
C PRO A 354 -29.12 24.35 -3.20
N LYS A 355 -28.13 23.52 -2.84
CA LYS A 355 -26.88 23.37 -3.60
C LYS A 355 -27.10 23.05 -5.08
N PHE A 356 -28.04 22.17 -5.44
CA PHE A 356 -28.34 21.84 -6.84
C PHE A 356 -28.74 23.09 -7.64
N ARG A 357 -29.66 23.88 -7.09
CA ARG A 357 -30.09 25.13 -7.72
C ARG A 357 -28.92 26.09 -7.87
N ARG A 358 -28.05 26.18 -6.86
CA ARG A 358 -26.90 27.07 -6.91
C ARG A 358 -25.85 26.63 -7.93
N THR A 359 -25.53 25.35 -7.99
CA THR A 359 -24.68 24.73 -9.03
C THR A 359 -25.14 25.14 -10.42
N ARG A 360 -26.43 24.95 -10.75
CA ARG A 360 -26.95 25.34 -12.07
C ARG A 360 -26.84 26.85 -12.35
N VAL A 361 -27.00 27.70 -11.33
CA VAL A 361 -26.84 29.16 -11.47
C VAL A 361 -25.40 29.52 -11.80
N LEU A 362 -24.43 28.94 -11.09
CA LEU A 362 -23.00 29.17 -11.34
C LEU A 362 -22.60 28.69 -12.74
N LEU A 363 -22.98 27.47 -13.12
CA LEU A 363 -22.73 26.95 -14.47
C LEU A 363 -23.35 27.83 -15.57
N ALA A 364 -24.59 28.32 -15.35
CA ALA A 364 -25.23 29.23 -16.30
C ALA A 364 -24.55 30.60 -16.38
N GLN A 365 -23.96 31.09 -15.27
CA GLN A 365 -23.17 32.30 -15.25
C GLN A 365 -21.88 32.12 -16.04
N THR A 366 -21.15 31.03 -15.82
CA THR A 366 -19.88 30.74 -16.51
C THR A 366 -20.09 30.44 -17.99
N LEU A 367 -20.85 29.39 -18.31
CA LEU A 367 -21.03 28.89 -19.69
C LEU A 367 -21.97 29.78 -20.52
N GLY A 368 -23.01 30.34 -19.90
CA GLY A 368 -24.05 31.08 -20.60
C GLY A 368 -23.79 32.58 -20.76
N ILE A 369 -23.20 33.22 -19.74
CA ILE A 369 -23.01 34.68 -19.70
C ILE A 369 -21.53 35.05 -19.83
N GLY A 370 -20.66 34.35 -19.11
CA GLY A 370 -19.22 34.58 -19.04
C GLY A 370 -18.49 34.16 -20.32
N GLY A 371 -19.11 33.33 -21.16
CA GLY A 371 -18.51 32.81 -22.38
C GLY A 371 -17.48 31.70 -22.13
N GLY A 372 -17.50 31.08 -20.94
CA GLY A 372 -16.70 29.90 -20.66
C GLY A 372 -17.18 28.70 -21.47
N GLU A 373 -16.30 27.74 -21.67
CA GLU A 373 -16.51 26.56 -22.49
C GLU A 373 -16.63 25.28 -21.66
N ARG A 374 -15.92 25.19 -20.53
CA ARG A 374 -15.79 23.93 -19.77
C ARG A 374 -15.85 24.15 -18.26
N VAL A 375 -16.58 23.28 -17.56
CA VAL A 375 -16.75 23.30 -16.10
C VAL A 375 -16.57 21.91 -15.52
N ILE A 376 -15.91 21.83 -14.36
CA ILE A 376 -15.85 20.61 -13.55
C ILE A 376 -16.64 20.80 -12.26
N VAL A 377 -17.46 19.83 -11.91
CA VAL A 377 -18.18 19.77 -10.63
C VAL A 377 -17.71 18.57 -9.82
N PHE A 378 -17.09 18.82 -8.66
CA PHE A 378 -16.63 17.77 -7.74
C PHE A 378 -17.67 17.48 -6.65
N THR A 379 -17.82 16.20 -6.28
CA THR A 379 -18.66 15.73 -5.14
C THR A 379 -18.02 14.50 -4.48
N GLU A 380 -18.34 14.23 -3.22
CA GLU A 380 -17.78 13.08 -2.49
C GLU A 380 -18.43 11.74 -2.86
N SER A 381 -19.64 11.76 -3.41
CA SER A 381 -20.50 10.58 -3.53
C SER A 381 -20.90 10.29 -4.97
N ARG A 382 -20.84 9.01 -5.36
CA ARG A 382 -21.31 8.55 -6.68
C ARG A 382 -22.81 8.76 -6.87
N ASP A 383 -23.61 8.50 -5.83
CA ASP A 383 -25.05 8.75 -5.83
C ASP A 383 -25.33 10.24 -6.14
N THR A 384 -24.51 11.15 -5.58
CA THR A 384 -24.62 12.59 -5.83
C THR A 384 -24.12 12.97 -7.22
N ALA A 385 -23.02 12.36 -7.70
CA ALA A 385 -22.50 12.60 -9.04
C ALA A 385 -23.52 12.21 -10.12
N GLU A 386 -24.19 11.07 -9.95
CA GLU A 386 -25.28 10.62 -10.83
C GLU A 386 -26.48 11.58 -10.78
N ALA A 387 -26.97 11.93 -9.59
CA ALA A 387 -28.09 12.86 -9.44
C ALA A 387 -27.78 14.25 -9.99
N LEU A 388 -26.56 14.76 -9.81
CA LEU A 388 -26.11 16.03 -10.39
C LEU A 388 -26.02 15.93 -11.91
N THR A 389 -25.49 14.84 -12.45
CA THR A 389 -25.41 14.61 -13.89
C THR A 389 -26.80 14.64 -14.51
N GLU A 390 -27.76 13.90 -13.94
CA GLU A 390 -29.16 13.87 -14.42
C GLU A 390 -29.79 15.27 -14.35
N PHE A 391 -29.64 15.96 -13.22
CA PHE A 391 -30.20 17.29 -13.01
C PHE A 391 -29.61 18.34 -13.96
N LEU A 392 -28.30 18.33 -14.18
CA LEU A 392 -27.59 19.29 -15.03
C LEU A 392 -27.74 18.99 -16.52
N SER A 393 -27.90 17.73 -16.90
CA SER A 393 -28.16 17.30 -18.29
C SER A 393 -29.43 17.92 -18.89
N ALA A 394 -30.37 18.39 -18.04
CA ALA A 394 -31.53 19.14 -18.50
C ALA A 394 -31.19 20.55 -19.03
N SER A 395 -29.97 21.06 -18.77
CA SER A 395 -29.54 22.42 -19.09
C SER A 395 -28.18 22.51 -19.81
N PHE A 396 -27.30 21.52 -19.67
CA PHE A 396 -25.92 21.52 -20.20
C PHE A 396 -25.53 20.13 -20.71
N ASP A 397 -24.59 20.03 -21.65
CA ASP A 397 -24.01 18.73 -22.03
C ASP A 397 -23.08 18.24 -20.91
N THR A 398 -23.57 17.25 -20.14
CA THR A 398 -22.99 16.85 -18.87
C THR A 398 -22.66 15.36 -18.89
N ARG A 399 -21.44 14.99 -18.47
CA ARG A 399 -21.04 13.59 -18.29
C ARG A 399 -20.48 13.33 -16.89
N ARG A 400 -20.65 12.10 -16.42
CA ARG A 400 -20.19 11.62 -15.11
C ARG A 400 -18.79 11.01 -15.21
N PHE A 401 -17.97 11.22 -14.17
CA PHE A 401 -16.65 10.61 -13.99
C PHE A 401 -16.50 10.03 -12.57
N VAL A 402 -16.36 8.70 -12.43
CA VAL A 402 -16.24 8.01 -11.13
C VAL A 402 -15.18 6.91 -11.18
N GLY A 403 -14.79 6.38 -10.01
CA GLY A 403 -13.82 5.28 -9.91
C GLY A 403 -14.27 3.91 -10.42
N GLN A 404 -13.33 2.98 -10.45
CA GLN A 404 -13.45 1.68 -11.13
C GLN A 404 -14.27 0.63 -10.39
N GLY A 405 -14.15 0.53 -9.06
CA GLY A 405 -14.81 -0.54 -8.30
C GLY A 405 -16.33 -0.40 -8.32
N ASP A 406 -17.07 -1.49 -8.46
CA ASP A 406 -18.53 -1.47 -8.39
C ASP A 406 -19.02 -1.35 -6.94
N LYS A 407 -20.15 -0.66 -6.71
CA LYS A 407 -20.85 -0.63 -5.41
C LYS A 407 -22.32 -0.95 -5.61
N GLU A 408 -22.97 -1.50 -4.58
CA GLU A 408 -24.41 -1.78 -4.60
C GLU A 408 -25.23 -0.54 -5.02
N GLY A 409 -25.72 -0.54 -6.26
CA GLY A 409 -26.58 0.49 -6.81
C GLY A 409 -25.91 1.55 -7.69
N SER A 410 -24.60 1.50 -7.94
CA SER A 410 -23.92 2.33 -8.95
C SER A 410 -22.73 1.60 -9.56
N ASP A 411 -22.77 1.41 -10.88
CA ASP A 411 -21.65 0.88 -11.66
C ASP A 411 -20.46 1.85 -11.64
N GLY A 412 -19.26 1.30 -11.48
CA GLY A 412 -18.00 2.04 -11.65
C GLY A 412 -17.74 2.41 -13.11
N MET A 413 -16.61 3.06 -13.37
CA MET A 413 -16.11 3.24 -14.74
C MET A 413 -14.81 2.48 -14.92
N THR A 414 -14.70 1.66 -15.95
CA THR A 414 -13.44 1.02 -16.31
C THR A 414 -12.37 2.06 -16.65
N GLN A 415 -11.08 1.71 -16.51
CA GLN A 415 -9.97 2.62 -16.84
C GLN A 415 -10.06 3.18 -18.26
N LYS A 416 -10.45 2.32 -19.21
CA LYS A 416 -10.68 2.71 -20.60
C LYS A 416 -11.79 3.75 -20.74
N GLN A 417 -12.93 3.57 -20.06
CA GLN A 417 -14.04 4.53 -20.08
C GLN A 417 -13.66 5.86 -19.42
N GLN A 418 -12.86 5.82 -18.35
CA GLN A 418 -12.33 7.02 -17.72
C GLN A 418 -11.49 7.82 -18.73
N GLN A 419 -10.52 7.17 -19.39
CA GLN A 419 -9.65 7.80 -20.37
C GLN A 419 -10.46 8.37 -21.56
N GLU A 420 -11.36 7.59 -22.16
CA GLU A 420 -12.24 8.06 -23.25
C GLU A 420 -13.09 9.29 -22.84
N THR A 421 -13.59 9.31 -21.61
CA THR A 421 -14.41 10.44 -21.11
C THR A 421 -13.57 11.71 -20.96
N LEU A 422 -12.32 11.57 -20.51
CA LEU A 422 -11.41 12.70 -20.33
C LEU A 422 -10.89 13.24 -21.65
N ASP A 423 -10.58 12.36 -22.59
CA ASP A 423 -10.15 12.78 -23.93
C ASP A 423 -11.28 13.51 -24.65
N ALA A 424 -12.52 13.04 -24.52
CA ALA A 424 -13.69 13.74 -25.01
C ALA A 424 -13.89 15.11 -24.32
N PHE A 425 -13.61 15.20 -23.02
CA PHE A 425 -13.70 16.47 -22.27
C PHE A 425 -12.64 17.47 -22.73
N ARG A 426 -11.38 17.02 -22.89
CA ARG A 426 -10.25 17.80 -23.43
C ARG A 426 -10.50 18.27 -24.85
N ALA A 427 -11.13 17.43 -25.67
CA ALA A 427 -11.51 17.78 -27.04
C ALA A 427 -12.70 18.75 -27.12
N GLY A 428 -13.32 19.11 -25.99
CA GLY A 428 -14.47 20.02 -25.94
C GLY A 428 -15.76 19.39 -26.46
N GLU A 429 -15.91 18.07 -26.41
CA GLU A 429 -17.11 17.38 -26.89
C GLU A 429 -18.34 17.58 -25.99
N PHE A 430 -18.13 17.97 -24.73
CA PHE A 430 -19.18 18.31 -23.77
C PHE A 430 -18.67 19.36 -22.77
N GLU A 431 -19.60 20.05 -22.11
CA GLU A 431 -19.33 21.29 -21.37
C GLU A 431 -19.06 21.03 -19.89
N VAL A 432 -19.71 20.01 -19.29
CA VAL A 432 -19.70 19.79 -17.84
C VAL A 432 -19.26 18.37 -17.48
N LEU A 433 -18.20 18.27 -16.67
CA LEU A 433 -17.74 17.01 -16.09
C LEU A 433 -18.11 16.95 -14.60
N VAL A 434 -18.94 15.99 -14.20
CA VAL A 434 -19.28 15.76 -12.79
C VAL A 434 -18.44 14.60 -12.26
N SER A 435 -17.53 14.89 -11.33
CA SER A 435 -16.54 13.93 -10.85
C SER A 435 -16.60 13.65 -9.35
N THR A 436 -16.26 12.43 -8.95
CA THR A 436 -15.87 12.11 -7.57
C THR A 436 -14.39 12.43 -7.30
N SER A 437 -13.94 12.31 -6.04
CA SER A 437 -12.53 12.45 -5.62
C SER A 437 -11.55 11.53 -6.37
N VAL A 438 -12.03 10.56 -7.16
CA VAL A 438 -11.18 9.70 -8.00
C VAL A 438 -10.47 10.48 -9.13
N ALA A 439 -10.95 11.68 -9.49
CA ALA A 439 -10.20 12.56 -10.40
C ALA A 439 -9.17 13.45 -9.68
N GLU A 440 -9.00 13.30 -8.37
CA GLU A 440 -8.02 14.06 -7.59
C GLU A 440 -6.60 13.49 -7.71
N GLU A 441 -6.49 12.16 -7.72
CA GLU A 441 -5.22 11.46 -7.83
C GLU A 441 -4.97 11.07 -9.29
N GLY A 442 -3.93 11.68 -9.89
CA GLY A 442 -3.39 11.22 -11.16
C GLY A 442 -4.05 11.76 -12.43
N LEU A 443 -5.01 12.68 -12.31
CA LEU A 443 -5.60 13.34 -13.46
C LEU A 443 -5.11 14.76 -13.61
N ASP A 444 -4.36 15.00 -14.69
CA ASP A 444 -4.16 16.36 -15.17
C ASP A 444 -5.54 16.93 -15.53
N VAL A 445 -5.98 17.91 -14.74
CA VAL A 445 -7.32 18.46 -14.79
C VAL A 445 -7.24 19.46 -15.93
N PRO A 446 -7.96 19.25 -17.06
CA PRO A 446 -7.77 20.10 -18.22
C PRO A 446 -8.21 21.54 -17.96
N GLU A 447 -7.76 22.46 -18.82
CA GLU A 447 -8.10 23.88 -18.75
C GLU A 447 -9.62 24.09 -18.77
N VAL A 448 -10.13 24.62 -17.66
CA VAL A 448 -11.56 24.84 -17.39
C VAL A 448 -11.79 26.22 -16.82
N ASP A 449 -12.95 26.80 -17.12
CA ASP A 449 -13.31 28.16 -16.73
C ASP A 449 -13.84 28.23 -15.28
N LEU A 450 -14.41 27.12 -14.80
CA LEU A 450 -14.90 26.99 -13.43
C LEU A 450 -14.61 25.59 -12.89
N VAL A 451 -14.05 25.55 -11.69
CA VAL A 451 -14.07 24.37 -10.84
C VAL A 451 -15.00 24.59 -9.66
N LEU A 452 -16.05 23.78 -9.59
CA LEU A 452 -17.08 23.88 -8.57
C LEU A 452 -17.06 22.67 -7.64
N PHE A 453 -16.81 22.90 -6.37
CA PHE A 453 -16.97 21.88 -5.33
C PHE A 453 -18.39 21.92 -4.77
N PHE A 454 -19.16 20.85 -5.03
CA PHE A 454 -20.50 20.69 -4.50
C PHE A 454 -20.50 20.50 -2.97
N GLU A 455 -19.47 19.83 -2.47
CA GLU A 455 -19.14 19.65 -1.06
C GLU A 455 -17.67 20.04 -0.88
N PRO A 456 -17.24 20.55 0.29
CA PRO A 456 -15.83 20.83 0.53
C PRO A 456 -15.04 19.52 0.47
N VAL A 457 -14.20 19.36 -0.56
CA VAL A 457 -13.26 18.24 -0.71
C VAL A 457 -11.86 18.81 -0.46
N PRO A 458 -11.35 18.83 0.79
CA PRO A 458 -10.15 19.61 1.12
C PRO A 458 -8.91 19.21 0.33
N THR A 459 -8.79 17.92 0.05
CA THR A 459 -7.68 17.33 -0.70
C THR A 459 -7.72 17.84 -2.15
N ALA A 460 -8.87 17.76 -2.82
CA ALA A 460 -9.02 18.23 -4.21
C ALA A 460 -8.95 19.75 -4.35
N ILE A 461 -9.49 20.51 -3.38
CA ILE A 461 -9.33 21.96 -3.31
C ILE A 461 -7.84 22.31 -3.28
N ARG A 462 -7.06 21.60 -2.45
CA ARG A 462 -5.60 21.77 -2.42
C ARG A 462 -4.98 21.40 -3.75
N SER A 463 -5.28 20.23 -4.33
CA SER A 463 -4.73 19.83 -5.63
C SER A 463 -4.90 20.92 -6.70
N ILE A 464 -6.07 21.55 -6.75
CA ILE A 464 -6.36 22.64 -7.70
C ILE A 464 -5.62 23.93 -7.35
N GLN A 465 -5.57 24.33 -6.07
CA GLN A 465 -4.75 25.46 -5.64
C GLN A 465 -3.27 25.25 -5.97
N ARG A 466 -2.76 24.02 -5.81
CA ARG A 466 -1.39 23.63 -6.14
C ARG A 466 -1.12 23.75 -7.65
N LYS A 467 -2.07 23.33 -8.50
CA LYS A 467 -1.97 23.46 -9.97
C LYS A 467 -2.03 24.91 -10.45
N GLY A 468 -2.92 25.73 -9.88
CA GLY A 468 -2.97 27.17 -10.15
C GLY A 468 -1.67 27.91 -9.81
N ARG A 469 -0.90 27.40 -8.84
CA ARG A 469 0.44 27.89 -8.46
C ARG A 469 1.58 27.41 -9.36
N THR A 470 1.35 26.47 -10.30
CA THR A 470 2.38 25.97 -11.24
C THR A 470 2.58 26.80 -12.50
N GLY A 471 1.84 27.88 -12.70
CA GLY A 471 1.89 28.65 -13.94
C GLY A 471 1.48 27.84 -15.19
N ARG A 472 1.12 26.55 -15.04
CA ARG A 472 0.80 25.66 -16.15
C ARG A 472 -0.69 25.57 -16.47
N GLN A 473 -1.63 25.85 -15.55
CA GLN A 473 -3.11 25.94 -15.79
C GLN A 473 -3.78 26.62 -14.56
N ALA A 474 -4.75 27.54 -14.56
CA ALA A 474 -5.53 28.29 -15.56
C ALA A 474 -6.10 29.56 -14.87
N GLU A 475 -6.55 30.55 -15.65
CA GLU A 475 -7.32 31.75 -15.24
C GLU A 475 -8.76 31.43 -14.72
N GLY A 476 -9.05 30.16 -14.39
CA GLY A 476 -10.37 29.66 -14.03
C GLY A 476 -10.79 29.95 -12.59
N GLU A 477 -12.08 30.18 -12.37
CA GLU A 477 -12.65 30.46 -11.05
C GLU A 477 -12.82 29.17 -10.24
N VAL A 478 -12.48 29.19 -8.94
CA VAL A 478 -12.71 28.05 -8.04
C VAL A 478 -13.77 28.43 -7.01
N VAL A 479 -14.88 27.69 -6.98
CA VAL A 479 -15.99 27.93 -6.07
C VAL A 479 -16.26 26.69 -5.21
N VAL A 480 -16.45 26.89 -3.91
CA VAL A 480 -16.83 25.82 -2.97
C VAL A 480 -18.18 26.14 -2.35
N LEU A 481 -19.15 25.24 -2.51
CA LEU A 481 -20.45 25.35 -1.87
C LEU A 481 -20.38 24.83 -0.43
N LEU A 482 -20.89 25.63 0.51
CA LEU A 482 -20.87 25.36 1.94
C LEU A 482 -22.27 25.52 2.51
N ALA A 483 -22.87 24.45 3.04
CA ALA A 483 -24.10 24.54 3.81
C ALA A 483 -23.80 25.04 5.24
N ASN A 484 -24.41 26.16 5.65
CA ASN A 484 -24.20 26.76 6.98
C ASN A 484 -24.68 25.82 8.10
N ASP A 485 -23.99 25.83 9.25
CA ASP A 485 -24.33 24.99 10.41
C ASP A 485 -24.35 23.47 10.09
N THR A 486 -23.44 23.03 9.23
CA THR A 486 -23.25 21.62 8.84
C THR A 486 -21.78 21.21 8.91
N ARG A 487 -21.50 19.94 8.58
CA ARG A 487 -20.14 19.42 8.39
C ARG A 487 -19.30 20.25 7.39
N ASP A 488 -19.93 20.88 6.39
CA ASP A 488 -19.20 21.69 5.41
C ASP A 488 -18.42 22.84 6.09
N GLU A 489 -19.01 23.46 7.12
CA GLU A 489 -18.38 24.56 7.85
C GLU A 489 -17.19 24.07 8.70
N ALA A 490 -17.27 22.85 9.25
CA ALA A 490 -16.14 22.24 9.92
C ALA A 490 -14.96 22.04 8.95
N PHE A 491 -15.21 21.56 7.73
CA PHE A 491 -14.18 21.40 6.71
C PHE A 491 -13.58 22.73 6.24
N PHE A 492 -14.38 23.79 6.12
CA PHE A 492 -13.89 25.13 5.85
C PHE A 492 -12.86 25.58 6.88
N TRP A 493 -13.18 25.44 8.18
CA TRP A 493 -12.25 25.81 9.25
C TRP A 493 -11.02 24.92 9.32
N ILE A 494 -11.16 23.61 9.06
CA ILE A 494 -10.03 22.68 8.97
C ILE A 494 -9.10 23.07 7.82
N SER A 495 -9.63 23.37 6.63
CA SER A 495 -8.84 23.78 5.48
C SER A 495 -8.06 25.06 5.76
N ARG A 496 -8.74 26.10 6.27
CA ARG A 496 -8.14 27.38 6.68
C ARG A 496 -7.07 27.21 7.75
N ARG A 497 -7.31 26.34 8.73
CA ARG A 497 -6.37 26.08 9.81
C ARG A 497 -5.10 25.41 9.27
N ARG A 498 -5.25 24.36 8.47
CA ARG A 498 -4.11 23.63 7.92
C ARG A 498 -3.29 24.45 6.92
N GLU A 499 -3.94 25.29 6.13
CA GLU A 499 -3.26 26.25 5.24
C GLU A 499 -2.37 27.19 6.06
N LYS A 500 -2.92 27.72 7.15
CA LYS A 500 -2.17 28.58 8.08
C LYS A 500 -1.09 27.82 8.85
N GLU A 501 -1.32 26.57 9.23
CA GLU A 501 -0.30 25.71 9.86
C GLU A 501 0.88 25.50 8.91
N MET A 502 0.63 25.10 7.66
CA MET A 502 1.67 24.94 6.63
C MET A 502 2.45 26.25 6.36
N GLU A 503 1.76 27.40 6.31
CA GLU A 503 2.42 28.71 6.16
C GLU A 503 3.33 29.04 7.36
N ASN A 504 2.89 28.74 8.58
CA ASN A 504 3.70 28.93 9.78
C ASN A 504 4.86 27.94 9.85
N GLU A 505 4.62 26.67 9.53
CA GLU A 505 5.64 25.62 9.44
C GLU A 505 6.74 26.10 8.49
N LEU A 506 6.43 26.40 7.22
CA LEU A 506 7.44 26.88 6.27
C LEU A 506 8.23 28.10 6.75
N ARG A 507 7.60 29.04 7.47
CA ARG A 507 8.30 30.19 8.06
C ARG A 507 9.21 29.81 9.23
N GLU A 508 8.76 28.91 10.10
CA GLU A 508 9.57 28.38 11.19
C GLU A 508 10.74 27.56 10.65
N LEU A 509 10.48 26.74 9.62
CA LEU A 509 11.48 25.93 8.94
C LEU A 509 12.53 26.76 8.25
N LYS A 510 12.16 27.88 7.63
CA LYS A 510 13.15 28.80 7.07
C LYS A 510 14.12 29.31 8.13
N GLY A 511 13.62 29.64 9.33
CA GLY A 511 14.47 30.03 10.45
C GLY A 511 15.35 28.90 11.00
N VAL A 512 14.84 27.66 10.99
CA VAL A 512 15.56 26.47 11.47
C VAL A 512 16.57 25.95 10.43
N ALA A 513 16.26 26.06 9.14
CA ALA A 513 17.12 25.67 8.03
C ALA A 513 18.40 26.52 7.98
N ASP A 514 18.27 27.82 8.23
CA ASP A 514 19.42 28.73 8.39
C ASP A 514 20.35 28.24 9.53
N GLU A 515 19.79 27.77 10.66
CA GLU A 515 20.57 27.24 11.79
C GLU A 515 21.15 25.83 11.53
N LEU A 516 20.38 24.94 10.90
CA LEU A 516 20.80 23.57 10.58
C LEU A 516 21.96 23.57 9.59
N THR A 517 21.91 24.44 8.58
CA THR A 517 22.98 24.56 7.58
C THR A 517 24.30 24.96 8.25
N ASP A 518 24.25 25.89 9.21
CA ASP A 518 25.42 26.30 9.99
C ASP A 518 25.94 25.16 10.90
N GLU A 519 25.06 24.37 11.53
CA GLU A 519 25.45 23.24 12.40
C GLU A 519 26.03 22.04 11.63
N LEU A 520 25.50 21.77 10.43
CA LEU A 520 25.94 20.68 9.56
C LEU A 520 27.32 20.97 8.94
N ASP A 521 27.64 22.24 8.68
CA ASP A 521 28.96 22.69 8.20
C ASP A 521 30.05 22.59 9.30
N ASP A 522 29.71 22.93 10.55
CA ASP A 522 30.62 22.87 11.69
C ASP A 522 31.01 21.43 12.12
N GLY A 523 30.14 20.44 11.86
CA GLY A 523 30.38 19.03 12.21
C GLY A 523 31.55 18.37 11.46
N GLN A 524 31.85 18.80 10.23
CA GLN A 524 32.91 18.20 9.42
C GLN A 524 34.31 18.79 9.65
N THR A 525 34.42 20.00 10.20
CA THR A 525 35.74 20.54 10.58
C THR A 525 36.36 19.81 11.77
N GLY A 526 35.55 19.12 12.60
CA GLY A 526 36.04 18.29 13.72
C GLY A 526 36.51 16.89 13.33
N LEU A 527 36.01 16.31 12.22
CA LEU A 527 36.35 14.95 11.78
C LEU A 527 37.60 14.89 10.89
N THR A 528 37.92 15.99 10.20
CA THR A 528 39.16 16.09 9.40
C THR A 528 40.41 16.33 10.24
N GLU A 529 40.27 16.67 11.53
CA GLU A 529 41.39 16.85 12.47
C GLU A 529 41.75 15.56 13.23
N PHE A 530 40.97 14.47 13.08
CA PHE A 530 41.20 13.20 13.79
C PHE A 530 41.98 12.13 13.00
N ASP A 531 42.20 12.34 11.70
CA ASP A 531 42.92 11.39 10.82
C ASP A 531 44.37 11.84 10.47
N GLY A 532 44.87 12.84 11.20
CA GLY A 532 46.09 13.56 10.85
C GLY A 532 47.23 13.53 11.86
N GLU A 533 47.37 12.53 12.75
CA GLU A 533 48.55 12.46 13.62
C GLU A 533 48.88 11.03 14.10
N ALA A 534 49.49 10.24 13.20
CA ALA A 534 50.20 9.02 13.54
C ALA A 534 51.59 9.02 12.89
N ASP A 535 52.56 9.63 13.58
CA ASP A 535 53.97 9.22 13.71
C ASP A 535 54.83 10.43 14.11
N ASP A 536 55.27 10.50 15.38
CA ASP A 536 56.71 10.54 15.68
C ASP A 536 57.04 10.57 17.20
N GLU A 537 58.09 9.79 17.53
CA GLU A 537 59.10 9.99 18.59
C GLU A 537 58.81 9.81 20.11
N ARG A 538 59.15 8.61 20.58
CA ARG A 538 60.13 8.24 21.65
C ARG A 538 60.51 9.22 22.79
N GLU A 539 60.46 8.62 23.99
CA GLU A 539 61.38 8.69 25.15
C GLU A 539 61.38 9.88 26.15
N ASN A 540 61.18 9.48 27.42
CA ASN A 540 61.81 9.90 28.69
C ASN A 540 61.14 10.86 29.69
N SER A 541 60.91 10.25 30.86
CA SER A 541 61.28 10.65 32.24
C SER A 541 60.48 11.70 33.04
N GLU A 542 59.94 11.17 34.15
CA GLU A 542 60.04 11.65 35.55
C GLU A 542 59.34 12.95 36.01
N GLY A 543 58.54 12.84 37.08
CA GLY A 543 58.61 13.81 38.19
C GLY A 543 57.31 14.26 38.86
N ASP A 544 56.93 13.55 39.93
CA ASP A 544 56.50 14.02 41.25
C ASP A 544 55.20 14.83 41.56
N ASP A 545 54.45 14.22 42.48
CA ASP A 545 53.86 14.74 43.75
C ASP A 545 52.84 15.90 43.77
N ALA A 546 51.62 15.60 44.24
CA ALA A 546 51.27 15.73 45.68
C ALA A 546 49.75 15.61 45.94
N ALA A 547 49.38 14.77 46.89
CA ALA A 547 48.04 14.64 47.48
C ALA A 547 47.73 15.75 48.50
N VAL A 548 46.44 16.07 48.76
CA VAL A 548 45.81 16.17 50.12
C VAL A 548 44.26 16.20 50.02
N ALA A 549 43.64 15.13 50.52
CA ALA A 549 42.50 14.99 51.47
C ALA A 549 41.19 15.82 51.41
N ASP A 550 40.10 15.06 51.29
CA ASP A 550 39.00 14.84 52.27
C ASP A 550 37.99 15.96 52.60
N ALA A 551 36.72 15.72 52.23
CA ALA A 551 35.58 15.85 53.14
C ALA A 551 34.36 15.07 52.63
N SER A 552 33.85 14.21 53.51
CA SER A 552 32.69 13.36 53.40
C SER A 552 31.43 14.07 53.93
N ALA A 553 30.23 13.74 53.40
CA ALA A 553 29.01 13.38 54.15
C ALA A 553 27.69 13.55 53.37
N GLU A 554 26.86 12.50 53.46
CA GLU A 554 25.38 12.47 53.56
C GLU A 554 24.49 12.40 52.29
N SER A 555 23.90 11.21 52.11
CA SER A 555 22.55 10.94 51.58
C SER A 555 21.61 10.60 52.78
N PRO A 556 20.28 10.35 52.63
CA PRO A 556 19.24 10.85 51.71
C PRO A 556 18.01 11.39 52.55
N PRO A 557 16.78 11.59 52.00
CA PRO A 557 15.86 10.45 51.85
C PRO A 557 14.86 10.51 50.68
N ASP A 558 14.29 9.33 50.43
CA ASP A 558 13.04 9.03 49.71
C ASP A 558 11.93 10.09 49.82
N SER A 559 11.26 10.33 48.68
CA SER A 559 9.80 10.44 48.69
C SER A 559 9.20 10.00 47.36
N THR A 560 8.30 9.03 47.47
CA THR A 560 7.38 8.52 46.47
C THR A 560 6.31 9.56 46.12
N ALA A 561 6.14 9.84 44.83
CA ALA A 561 4.90 10.36 44.26
C ALA A 561 4.85 10.03 42.77
N ALA A 562 3.95 9.11 42.41
CA ALA A 562 3.59 8.81 41.04
C ALA A 562 2.82 10.00 40.44
N SER A 563 3.24 10.46 39.26
CA SER A 563 2.40 11.23 38.35
C SER A 563 2.58 10.67 36.94
N THR A 564 1.55 9.94 36.52
CA THR A 564 1.23 9.60 35.14
C THR A 564 1.17 10.88 34.30
N ALA A 565 2.10 11.03 33.36
CA ALA A 565 2.04 12.01 32.28
C ALA A 565 1.79 11.25 30.98
N ASP A 566 0.52 11.33 30.57
CA ASP A 566 0.00 10.98 29.26
C ASP A 566 0.55 12.00 28.25
N GLY A 567 1.43 11.52 27.37
CA GLY A 567 2.07 12.28 26.31
C GLY A 567 2.05 11.43 25.05
N SER A 568 0.85 11.26 24.48
CA SER A 568 0.68 10.65 23.16
C SER A 568 -0.18 11.58 22.32
N GLN A 569 0.49 12.31 21.42
CA GLN A 569 -0.12 13.04 20.32
C GLN A 569 0.47 12.52 19.00
N PRO A 570 -0.31 12.61 17.91
CA PRO A 570 -0.62 11.44 17.11
C PRO A 570 -0.06 11.51 15.70
N GLY A 571 0.60 10.44 15.29
CA GLY A 571 1.03 10.22 13.90
C GLY A 571 -0.13 10.30 12.91
N LEU A 572 0.17 10.94 11.78
CA LEU A 572 -0.60 10.97 10.56
C LEU A 572 -0.60 9.56 9.93
N THR A 573 -1.76 8.90 9.88
CA THR A 573 -1.98 7.78 8.96
C THR A 573 -3.37 7.86 8.34
N ASP A 574 -3.34 7.83 7.02
CA ASP A 574 -4.30 7.49 5.98
C ASP A 574 -5.81 7.43 6.27
N PHE A 575 -6.54 8.23 5.49
CA PHE A 575 -7.96 8.09 5.25
C PHE A 575 -8.18 7.09 4.11
N ASP A 576 -8.30 5.81 4.44
CA ASP A 576 -8.86 4.80 3.55
C ASP A 576 -10.26 4.37 4.06
N PRO A 577 -11.35 4.47 3.27
CA PRO A 577 -12.64 3.98 3.70
C PRO A 577 -12.67 2.44 3.70
N GLU A 578 -12.50 1.84 4.89
CA GLU A 578 -12.67 0.39 5.11
C GLU A 578 -13.95 -0.15 4.44
N SER A 579 -13.71 -1.05 3.48
CA SER A 579 -14.69 -1.98 2.91
C SER A 579 -15.06 -3.01 3.98
N THR A 580 -16.25 -2.86 4.59
CA THR A 580 -16.87 -3.95 5.35
C THR A 580 -17.43 -5.00 4.38
N GLY A 581 -16.61 -5.98 4.02
CA GLY A 581 -17.04 -7.21 3.36
C GLY A 581 -17.29 -8.29 4.41
N ASP A 582 -18.57 -8.58 4.69
CA ASP A 582 -18.97 -9.80 5.37
C ASP A 582 -18.92 -10.94 4.34
N ASP A 583 -17.89 -11.78 4.40
CA ASP A 583 -17.75 -12.95 3.52
C ASP A 583 -18.32 -14.20 4.22
N GLU A 584 -19.63 -14.44 4.08
CA GLU A 584 -20.24 -15.74 4.40
C GLU A 584 -20.34 -16.61 3.15
N THR A 585 -19.38 -17.53 3.04
CA THR A 585 -19.36 -18.62 2.08
C THR A 585 -20.55 -19.57 2.29
N THR A 586 -21.44 -19.67 1.30
CA THR A 586 -22.35 -20.81 1.15
C THR A 586 -22.12 -21.50 -0.19
N LYS A 587 -21.42 -22.64 -0.13
CA LYS A 587 -21.47 -23.71 -1.15
C LYS A 587 -22.85 -24.37 -1.07
N ASP A 588 -23.57 -24.46 -2.19
CA ASP A 588 -23.88 -25.73 -2.90
C ASP A 588 -24.90 -25.48 -4.03
N GLY A 589 -24.79 -26.21 -5.14
CA GLY A 589 -25.80 -26.23 -6.20
C GLY A 589 -25.28 -26.40 -7.63
N SER A 590 -24.81 -27.60 -7.97
CA SER A 590 -24.59 -28.01 -9.36
C SER A 590 -25.93 -28.13 -10.11
N GLU A 591 -26.05 -27.59 -11.33
CA GLU A 591 -26.88 -28.18 -12.40
C GLU A 591 -26.24 -27.95 -13.77
N THR A 592 -25.97 -29.07 -14.44
CA THR A 592 -25.53 -29.25 -15.83
C THR A 592 -26.64 -28.93 -16.83
N ALA A 593 -26.33 -28.32 -17.99
CA ALA A 593 -26.89 -28.69 -19.31
C ALA A 593 -26.30 -27.88 -20.48
N ASP A 594 -25.64 -28.60 -21.38
CA ASP A 594 -25.92 -28.65 -22.83
C ASP A 594 -25.65 -27.38 -23.68
N ASP A 595 -24.44 -27.32 -24.28
CA ASP A 595 -24.15 -26.46 -25.42
C ASP A 595 -24.29 -27.27 -26.73
N GLY A 596 -25.39 -27.00 -27.44
CA GLY A 596 -25.70 -27.53 -28.76
C GLY A 596 -25.12 -26.62 -29.83
N GLY A 597 -24.14 -27.13 -30.57
CA GLY A 597 -23.50 -26.42 -31.67
C GLY A 597 -24.43 -26.01 -32.81
N VAL A 598 -24.04 -24.93 -33.50
CA VAL A 598 -24.47 -24.65 -34.87
C VAL A 598 -23.26 -24.28 -35.71
N SER A 599 -23.06 -25.11 -36.72
CA SER A 599 -22.18 -25.00 -37.88
C SER A 599 -22.40 -23.73 -38.71
N GLY A 600 -21.31 -23.16 -39.20
CA GLY A 600 -21.28 -22.16 -40.26
C GLY A 600 -20.04 -22.32 -41.14
N ASP A 601 -20.15 -23.24 -42.09
CA ASP A 601 -19.22 -23.50 -43.20
C ASP A 601 -18.97 -22.25 -44.07
N THR A 602 -17.72 -21.94 -44.39
CA THR A 602 -17.34 -21.34 -45.67
C THR A 602 -15.94 -21.79 -46.05
N THR A 603 -15.87 -22.39 -47.22
CA THR A 603 -14.72 -23.03 -47.86
C THR A 603 -14.00 -22.10 -48.85
N VAL A 604 -12.79 -22.54 -49.24
CA VAL A 604 -12.06 -22.29 -50.51
C VAL A 604 -11.11 -21.08 -50.57
N ASP A 605 -9.80 -21.34 -50.50
CA ASP A 605 -8.83 -21.41 -51.63
C ASP A 605 -7.44 -21.67 -51.00
N GLY A 606 -6.54 -22.56 -51.45
CA GLY A 606 -6.20 -22.97 -52.81
C GLY A 606 -4.80 -22.44 -53.14
N GLY A 607 -3.76 -23.26 -52.99
CA GLY A 607 -2.38 -22.85 -53.33
C GLY A 607 -1.31 -23.89 -53.00
N ASP A 608 -1.26 -24.98 -53.79
CA ASP A 608 -0.16 -25.94 -53.85
C ASP A 608 1.09 -25.36 -54.53
N GLY A 609 2.27 -25.79 -54.08
CA GLY A 609 3.57 -25.56 -54.71
C GLY A 609 4.66 -26.45 -54.13
N ASP A 610 4.71 -27.70 -54.59
CA ASP A 610 5.70 -28.76 -54.32
C ASP A 610 7.18 -28.35 -54.53
N ALA A 611 8.10 -28.86 -53.70
CA ALA A 611 8.98 -30.01 -54.04
C ALA A 611 10.31 -30.06 -53.24
N ASP A 612 10.76 -31.31 -53.01
CA ASP A 612 12.09 -31.83 -52.62
C ASP A 612 12.35 -31.92 -51.09
N ASP A 613 12.20 -33.06 -50.41
CA ASP A 613 12.77 -34.43 -50.48
C ASP A 613 13.98 -34.64 -49.53
N GLU A 614 13.95 -35.80 -48.87
CA GLU A 614 14.95 -36.49 -48.03
C GLU A 614 15.01 -36.22 -46.48
N THR A 615 14.43 -37.19 -45.76
CA THR A 615 14.96 -37.96 -44.61
C THR A 615 15.76 -37.26 -43.50
N ASP A 616 15.33 -37.36 -42.24
CA ASP A 616 15.80 -38.37 -41.26
C ASP A 616 15.06 -38.22 -39.92
N ALA A 617 14.92 -39.32 -39.20
CA ALA A 617 14.35 -39.38 -37.85
C ALA A 617 15.41 -39.00 -36.81
N GLY A 618 15.05 -38.12 -35.87
CA GLY A 618 15.90 -37.79 -34.74
C GLY A 618 15.13 -37.01 -33.68
N SER A 619 14.99 -37.62 -32.52
CA SER A 619 14.49 -37.02 -31.29
C SER A 619 15.42 -35.91 -30.83
N ASP A 620 14.93 -34.68 -30.73
CA ASP A 620 15.58 -33.64 -29.94
C ASP A 620 14.84 -33.47 -28.63
N ALA A 621 15.55 -33.88 -27.58
CA ALA A 621 15.30 -33.48 -26.22
C ALA A 621 15.50 -31.97 -26.12
N ASP A 622 14.58 -31.32 -25.43
CA ASP A 622 14.65 -29.92 -25.03
C ASP A 622 15.75 -29.81 -23.95
N ASP A 623 16.98 -29.52 -24.39
CA ASP A 623 18.07 -29.08 -23.53
C ASP A 623 17.72 -27.65 -23.07
N GLY A 624 17.03 -27.58 -21.92
CA GLY A 624 16.92 -26.36 -21.14
C GLY A 624 18.33 -25.87 -20.80
N VAL A 625 18.70 -24.75 -21.41
CA VAL A 625 19.95 -24.04 -21.19
C VAL A 625 20.03 -23.67 -19.71
N VAL A 626 20.82 -24.41 -18.95
CA VAL A 626 21.22 -24.04 -17.59
C VAL A 626 22.16 -22.83 -17.72
N ALA A 627 21.65 -21.65 -17.41
CA ALA A 627 22.48 -20.48 -17.19
C ALA A 627 23.25 -20.70 -15.88
N THR A 628 24.49 -21.18 -15.98
CA THR A 628 25.45 -21.10 -14.88
C THR A 628 25.94 -19.65 -14.80
N ALA A 629 25.30 -18.84 -13.98
CA ALA A 629 25.86 -17.57 -13.53
C ALA A 629 27.06 -17.84 -12.61
N GLY A 630 28.05 -16.97 -12.69
CA GLY A 630 29.33 -17.10 -12.00
C GLY A 630 29.17 -17.12 -10.48
N SER A 631 30.10 -17.81 -9.84
CA SER A 631 30.32 -17.80 -8.39
C SER A 631 30.60 -16.38 -7.88
N ASP A 632 29.60 -15.73 -7.30
CA ASP A 632 29.81 -14.67 -6.33
C ASP A 632 30.14 -15.33 -4.98
N GLU A 633 31.18 -14.86 -4.30
CA GLU A 633 31.78 -15.48 -3.09
C GLU A 633 30.91 -15.31 -1.81
N GLY A 634 29.58 -15.24 -1.92
CA GLY A 634 28.64 -14.98 -0.82
C GLY A 634 27.74 -16.18 -0.47
N THR A 635 27.19 -16.17 0.74
CA THR A 635 26.13 -17.11 1.17
C THR A 635 24.79 -16.63 0.64
N GLU A 636 24.09 -17.47 -0.12
CA GLU A 636 22.83 -17.12 -0.77
C GLU A 636 21.61 -17.43 0.13
N ILE A 637 20.63 -16.53 0.22
CA ILE A 637 19.35 -16.79 0.88
C ILE A 637 18.22 -16.48 -0.09
N VAL A 638 17.40 -17.49 -0.42
CA VAL A 638 16.20 -17.28 -1.23
C VAL A 638 15.03 -16.95 -0.31
N ILE A 639 14.35 -15.85 -0.61
CA ILE A 639 13.26 -15.30 0.20
C ILE A 639 11.99 -15.24 -0.64
N ASP A 640 10.87 -15.68 -0.07
CA ASP A 640 9.57 -15.53 -0.72
C ASP A 640 9.18 -14.05 -0.82
N GLN A 641 8.68 -13.62 -1.98
CA GLN A 641 8.25 -12.23 -2.20
C GLN A 641 7.18 -11.74 -1.20
N ARG A 642 6.40 -12.64 -0.60
CA ARG A 642 5.39 -12.30 0.42
C ARG A 642 6.00 -11.89 1.77
N GLU A 643 7.26 -12.22 2.02
CA GLU A 643 7.98 -11.86 3.26
C GLU A 643 8.61 -10.47 3.24
N LEU A 644 8.50 -9.74 2.12
CA LEU A 644 9.05 -8.38 1.97
C LEU A 644 8.40 -7.34 2.89
N GLU A 645 7.27 -7.65 3.50
CA GLU A 645 6.65 -6.78 4.52
C GLU A 645 7.44 -6.78 5.84
N SER A 646 8.29 -7.78 6.08
CA SER A 646 9.18 -7.84 7.25
C SER A 646 10.50 -7.12 7.01
N THR A 647 11.15 -6.65 8.08
CA THR A 647 12.48 -6.02 8.00
C THR A 647 13.61 -7.02 7.73
N ILE A 648 13.34 -8.33 7.85
CA ILE A 648 14.31 -9.42 7.74
C ILE A 648 15.02 -9.42 6.38
N ALA A 649 14.26 -9.30 5.28
CA ALA A 649 14.84 -9.32 3.94
C ALA A 649 15.75 -8.10 3.69
N ARG A 650 15.36 -6.93 4.23
CA ARG A 650 16.14 -5.69 4.16
C ARG A 650 17.45 -5.83 4.93
N ASP A 651 17.38 -6.28 6.18
CA ASP A 651 18.55 -6.53 7.03
C ASP A 651 19.51 -7.54 6.38
N LEU A 652 19.01 -8.69 5.92
CA LEU A 652 19.85 -9.69 5.24
C LEU A 652 20.54 -9.13 3.98
N SER A 653 19.89 -8.24 3.23
CA SER A 653 20.45 -7.66 2.01
C SER A 653 21.57 -6.65 2.25
N THR A 654 21.70 -6.08 3.45
CA THR A 654 22.78 -5.13 3.80
C THR A 654 24.00 -5.82 4.43
N ARG A 655 23.92 -7.12 4.74
CA ARG A 655 24.97 -7.85 5.44
C ARG A 655 26.11 -8.29 4.50
N GLU A 656 27.34 -8.07 4.95
CA GLU A 656 28.53 -8.43 4.18
C GLU A 656 28.62 -9.95 3.94
N GLY A 657 28.77 -10.33 2.67
CA GLY A 657 28.89 -11.73 2.25
C GLY A 657 27.57 -12.52 2.27
N ILE A 658 26.42 -11.85 2.37
CA ILE A 658 25.09 -12.44 2.12
C ILE A 658 24.56 -11.94 0.78
N THR A 659 23.99 -12.84 -0.01
CA THR A 659 23.31 -12.53 -1.27
C THR A 659 21.87 -12.98 -1.18
N THR A 660 20.94 -12.04 -1.23
CA THR A 660 19.50 -12.31 -1.18
C THR A 660 18.92 -12.48 -2.58
N ARG A 661 18.10 -13.51 -2.79
CA ARG A 661 17.36 -13.74 -4.04
C ARG A 661 15.86 -13.81 -3.77
N LEU A 662 15.09 -12.97 -4.45
CA LEU A 662 13.63 -12.93 -4.31
C LEU A 662 12.94 -13.79 -5.36
N GLU A 663 12.15 -14.77 -4.91
CA GLU A 663 11.33 -15.65 -5.75
C GLU A 663 9.93 -15.85 -5.16
N THR A 664 8.98 -16.29 -5.99
CA THR A 664 7.71 -16.81 -5.47
C THR A 664 7.91 -18.29 -5.16
N LEU A 665 8.04 -18.63 -3.88
CA LEU A 665 8.27 -20.00 -3.44
C LEU A 665 6.95 -20.77 -3.40
N ALA A 666 7.00 -22.02 -3.85
CA ALA A 666 5.85 -22.91 -3.77
C ALA A 666 5.55 -23.31 -2.31
N VAL A 667 6.59 -23.43 -1.47
CA VAL A 667 6.54 -23.84 -0.06
C VAL A 667 7.69 -23.21 0.72
N GLY A 668 7.42 -22.84 1.98
CA GLY A 668 8.35 -22.14 2.84
C GLY A 668 8.50 -20.65 2.51
N ASP A 669 8.96 -19.90 3.51
CA ASP A 669 9.17 -18.46 3.46
C ASP A 669 10.63 -18.13 3.09
N TYR A 670 11.57 -18.98 3.53
CA TYR A 670 13.00 -18.85 3.24
C TYR A 670 13.60 -20.20 2.84
N VAL A 671 14.53 -20.22 1.87
CA VAL A 671 15.30 -21.41 1.50
C VAL A 671 16.79 -21.11 1.67
N LEU A 672 17.44 -21.95 2.48
CA LEU A 672 18.83 -21.75 2.92
C LEU A 672 19.80 -22.76 2.30
N SER A 673 19.27 -23.85 1.72
CA SER A 673 20.01 -24.85 0.96
C SER A 673 19.06 -25.77 0.19
N ASP A 674 19.60 -26.67 -0.64
CA ASP A 674 18.93 -27.78 -1.34
C ASP A 674 18.00 -28.63 -0.47
N ARG A 675 18.13 -28.54 0.86
CA ARG A 675 17.39 -29.35 1.82
C ARG A 675 16.78 -28.58 2.98
N VAL A 676 17.15 -27.32 3.22
CA VAL A 676 16.65 -26.51 4.34
C VAL A 676 15.71 -25.44 3.82
N ALA A 677 14.45 -25.55 4.21
CA ALA A 677 13.43 -24.52 4.02
C ALA A 677 12.83 -24.15 5.37
N VAL A 678 12.52 -22.88 5.53
CA VAL A 678 12.08 -22.28 6.79
C VAL A 678 10.67 -21.72 6.60
N GLU A 679 9.80 -22.03 7.54
CA GLU A 679 8.50 -21.40 7.71
C GLU A 679 8.57 -20.49 8.95
N ARG A 680 8.30 -19.20 8.80
CA ARG A 680 8.25 -18.23 9.89
C ARG A 680 6.80 -18.04 10.35
N LYS A 681 6.60 -17.93 11.66
CA LYS A 681 5.30 -17.61 12.23
C LYS A 681 5.45 -16.76 13.47
N SER A 682 4.72 -15.66 13.56
CA SER A 682 4.66 -14.88 14.80
C SER A 682 3.99 -15.70 15.91
N VAL A 683 4.28 -15.38 17.17
CA VAL A 683 3.58 -16.00 18.31
C VAL A 683 2.06 -15.80 18.20
N ALA A 684 1.60 -14.63 17.77
CA ALA A 684 0.18 -14.34 17.62
C ALA A 684 -0.48 -15.27 16.58
N ASP A 685 0.09 -15.35 15.37
CA ASP A 685 -0.45 -16.20 14.30
C ASP A 685 -0.40 -17.69 14.67
N PHE A 686 0.69 -18.10 15.33
CA PHE A 686 0.82 -19.46 15.83
C PHE A 686 -0.29 -19.80 16.83
N LEU A 687 -0.60 -18.89 17.76
CA LEU A 687 -1.65 -19.09 18.76
C LEU A 687 -3.05 -19.04 18.12
N ASP A 688 -3.28 -18.17 17.14
CA ASP A 688 -4.52 -18.11 16.38
C ASP A 688 -4.81 -19.41 15.62
N THR A 689 -3.78 -20.09 15.09
CA THR A 689 -3.96 -21.42 14.46
C THR A 689 -4.46 -22.49 15.45
N LEU A 690 -4.34 -22.26 16.77
CA LEU A 690 -4.81 -23.16 17.81
C LEU A 690 -6.25 -22.85 18.28
N VAL A 691 -6.70 -21.61 18.15
CA VAL A 691 -8.01 -21.14 18.61
C VAL A 691 -9.02 -21.06 17.46
N GLY A 692 -8.56 -20.79 16.25
CA GLY A 692 -9.36 -20.64 15.04
C GLY A 692 -9.68 -21.95 14.31
N GLY A 693 -10.51 -21.84 13.26
CA GLY A 693 -10.76 -22.93 12.31
C GLY A 693 -9.68 -23.10 11.24
N ASP A 694 -8.72 -22.17 11.20
CA ASP A 694 -7.65 -22.14 10.21
C ASP A 694 -6.46 -22.99 10.69
N ARG A 695 -6.23 -24.11 9.99
CA ARG A 695 -5.12 -25.04 10.23
C ARG A 695 -4.03 -24.92 9.16
N SER A 696 -4.03 -23.83 8.38
CA SER A 696 -3.13 -23.58 7.26
C SER A 696 -1.66 -23.81 7.61
N MET A 697 -1.20 -23.42 8.80
CA MET A 697 0.20 -23.62 9.23
C MET A 697 0.66 -25.08 9.20
N PHE A 698 -0.16 -26.02 9.66
CA PHE A 698 0.21 -27.44 9.63
C PHE A 698 0.24 -28.00 8.21
N GLU A 699 -0.56 -27.44 7.30
CA GLU A 699 -0.54 -27.79 5.87
C GLU A 699 0.70 -27.23 5.19
N GLN A 700 1.06 -25.97 5.46
CA GLN A 700 2.29 -25.32 5.01
C GLN A 700 3.53 -26.13 5.41
N VAL A 701 3.68 -26.43 6.71
CA VAL A 701 4.83 -27.21 7.21
C VAL A 701 4.87 -28.62 6.62
N LYS A 702 3.71 -29.24 6.41
CA LYS A 702 3.62 -30.56 5.77
C LYS A 702 4.12 -30.53 4.33
N ASP A 703 3.78 -29.49 3.57
CA ASP A 703 4.19 -29.36 2.19
C ASP A 703 5.68 -28.98 2.10
N THR A 704 6.17 -28.13 3.00
CA THR A 704 7.61 -27.87 3.17
C THR A 704 8.39 -29.15 3.51
N ALA A 705 7.87 -29.99 4.42
CA ALA A 705 8.47 -31.27 4.79
C ALA A 705 8.47 -32.31 3.66
N ARG A 706 7.59 -32.15 2.67
CA ARG A 706 7.56 -33.00 1.47
C ARG A 706 8.57 -32.56 0.43
N ALA A 707 8.76 -31.26 0.26
CA ALA A 707 9.69 -30.70 -0.71
C ALA A 707 11.14 -30.76 -0.21
N TYR A 708 11.36 -30.44 1.06
CA TYR A 708 12.69 -30.27 1.65
C TYR A 708 12.96 -31.32 2.73
N ALA A 709 14.20 -31.82 2.79
CA ALA A 709 14.55 -32.87 3.74
C ALA A 709 14.71 -32.37 5.18
N ARG A 710 14.82 -31.05 5.40
CA ARG A 710 14.96 -30.40 6.71
C ARG A 710 14.05 -29.17 6.78
N PRO A 711 12.74 -29.36 7.00
CA PRO A 711 11.84 -28.24 7.30
C PRO A 711 12.20 -27.64 8.68
N VAL A 712 12.29 -26.33 8.73
CA VAL A 712 12.49 -25.55 9.96
C VAL A 712 11.27 -24.67 10.17
N VAL A 713 10.78 -24.58 11.40
CA VAL A 713 9.72 -23.65 11.79
C VAL A 713 10.31 -22.67 12.80
N ILE A 714 10.31 -21.38 12.47
CA ILE A 714 10.71 -20.32 13.39
C ILE A 714 9.44 -19.72 13.99
N ILE A 715 9.35 -19.74 15.33
CA ILE A 715 8.29 -19.08 16.08
C ILE A 715 8.88 -17.81 16.71
N GLU A 716 8.54 -16.67 16.13
CA GLU A 716 9.07 -15.35 16.51
C GLU A 716 8.16 -14.63 17.50
N GLY A 717 8.76 -14.08 18.56
CA GLY A 717 8.08 -13.23 19.53
C GLY A 717 8.14 -13.74 20.96
N GLU A 718 7.89 -12.82 21.89
CA GLU A 718 7.89 -13.09 23.32
C GLU A 718 6.59 -13.79 23.80
N ASP A 719 6.68 -14.51 24.92
CA ASP A 719 5.53 -15.01 25.70
C ASP A 719 4.51 -15.96 25.02
N LEU A 720 4.99 -17.04 24.39
CA LEU A 720 4.16 -18.12 23.81
C LEU A 720 3.12 -18.76 24.73
N TYR A 721 3.29 -18.66 26.06
CA TYR A 721 2.40 -19.28 27.05
C TYR A 721 1.55 -18.25 27.82
N GLY A 722 1.65 -16.96 27.46
CA GLY A 722 1.03 -15.86 28.20
C GLY A 722 -0.44 -15.63 27.90
N GLU A 723 -0.92 -16.08 26.74
CA GLU A 723 -2.31 -15.84 26.33
C GLU A 723 -3.33 -16.63 27.17
N ARG A 724 -4.32 -15.90 27.71
CA ARG A 724 -5.33 -16.47 28.62
C ARG A 724 -6.31 -17.44 27.95
N ASN A 725 -6.44 -17.37 26.63
CA ASN A 725 -7.42 -18.13 25.86
C ASN A 725 -6.86 -19.44 25.27
N VAL A 726 -5.54 -19.66 25.35
CA VAL A 726 -4.90 -20.89 24.88
C VAL A 726 -4.39 -21.70 26.05
N HIS A 727 -4.88 -22.93 26.20
CA HIS A 727 -4.40 -23.80 27.25
C HIS A 727 -2.93 -24.23 26.96
N PRO A 728 -1.99 -24.17 27.93
CA PRO A 728 -0.57 -24.48 27.67
C PRO A 728 -0.28 -25.85 27.07
N ASN A 729 -1.15 -26.84 27.32
CA ASN A 729 -1.04 -28.16 26.70
C ASN A 729 -1.42 -28.19 25.21
N ALA A 730 -2.23 -27.24 24.73
CA ALA A 730 -2.51 -27.10 23.30
C ALA A 730 -1.25 -26.62 22.55
N VAL A 731 -0.58 -25.59 23.09
CA VAL A 731 0.72 -25.11 22.60
C VAL A 731 1.75 -26.24 22.57
N ARG A 732 1.92 -26.97 23.69
CA ARG A 732 2.84 -28.12 23.74
C ARG A 732 2.46 -29.20 22.75
N GLY A 733 1.17 -29.45 22.55
CA GLY A 733 0.65 -30.40 21.57
C GLY A 733 1.02 -30.03 20.15
N ALA A 734 0.85 -28.76 19.77
CA ALA A 734 1.22 -28.23 18.47
C ALA A 734 2.74 -28.29 18.23
N LEU A 735 3.55 -27.79 19.17
CA LEU A 735 5.01 -27.89 19.08
C LEU A 735 5.49 -29.34 18.97
N SER A 736 4.86 -30.25 19.72
CA SER A 736 5.19 -31.69 19.65
C SER A 736 4.78 -32.29 18.29
N SER A 737 3.65 -31.88 17.73
CA SER A 737 3.20 -32.34 16.42
C SER A 737 4.14 -31.86 15.32
N LEU A 738 4.53 -30.58 15.32
CA LEU A 738 5.54 -30.05 14.39
C LEU A 738 6.85 -30.83 14.47
N ALA A 739 7.35 -31.07 15.68
CA ALA A 739 8.62 -31.76 15.88
C ALA A 739 8.57 -33.26 15.55
N ILE A 740 7.46 -33.96 15.82
CA ILE A 740 7.39 -35.43 15.77
C ILE A 740 6.60 -35.93 14.57
N ASP A 741 5.45 -35.33 14.26
CA ASP A 741 4.57 -35.79 13.18
C ASP A 741 5.03 -35.25 11.81
N PHE A 742 5.58 -34.03 11.78
CA PHE A 742 6.07 -33.38 10.56
C PHE A 742 7.59 -33.41 10.41
N ASP A 743 8.32 -33.97 11.39
CA ASP A 743 9.79 -34.04 11.42
C ASP A 743 10.46 -32.66 11.22
N ALA A 744 9.81 -31.60 11.72
CA ALA A 744 10.28 -30.23 11.58
C ALA A 744 11.12 -29.78 12.78
N SER A 745 12.21 -29.06 12.49
CA SER A 745 13.00 -28.42 13.55
C SER A 745 12.30 -27.13 13.99
N VAL A 746 11.86 -27.07 15.24
CA VAL A 746 11.18 -25.87 15.77
C VAL A 746 12.18 -25.01 16.54
N LEU A 747 12.42 -23.80 16.05
CA LEU A 747 13.30 -22.80 16.64
C LEU A 747 12.47 -21.58 17.09
N ARG A 748 13.02 -20.79 18.01
CA ARG A 748 12.35 -19.59 18.52
C ARG A 748 13.32 -18.42 18.46
N THR A 749 12.79 -17.26 18.13
CA THR A 749 13.50 -15.99 18.04
C THR A 749 12.70 -14.93 18.78
N GLU A 750 13.38 -13.90 19.27
CA GLU A 750 12.76 -12.82 20.06
C GLU A 750 12.05 -11.81 19.17
N ASP A 751 12.68 -11.43 18.06
CA ASP A 751 12.22 -10.44 17.09
C ASP A 751 12.76 -10.71 15.68
N GLU A 752 12.48 -9.81 14.73
CA GLU A 752 12.89 -9.93 13.33
C GLU A 752 14.42 -9.93 13.15
N ALA A 753 15.15 -9.15 13.95
CA ALA A 753 16.61 -9.08 13.88
C ALA A 753 17.27 -10.39 14.34
N ASP A 754 16.76 -10.98 15.44
CA ASP A 754 17.19 -12.31 15.90
C ASP A 754 16.83 -13.40 14.87
N THR A 755 15.69 -13.27 14.18
CA THR A 755 15.35 -14.14 13.05
C THR A 755 16.34 -14.02 11.90
N ALA A 756 16.73 -12.80 11.49
CA ALA A 756 17.73 -12.59 10.44
C ALA A 756 19.09 -13.20 10.81
N ASP A 757 19.56 -12.99 12.05
CA ASP A 757 20.79 -13.59 12.59
C ASP A 757 20.76 -15.13 12.54
N LEU A 758 19.61 -15.72 12.89
CA LEU A 758 19.42 -17.16 12.86
C LEU A 758 19.42 -17.70 11.42
N LEU A 759 18.74 -17.04 10.49
CA LEU A 759 18.70 -17.41 9.08
C LEU A 759 20.11 -17.38 8.46
N GLU A 760 20.85 -16.29 8.67
CA GLU A 760 22.25 -16.17 8.24
C GLU A 760 23.11 -17.30 8.82
N THR A 761 23.00 -17.54 10.12
CA THR A 761 23.79 -18.58 10.81
C THR A 761 23.53 -19.97 10.22
N ILE A 762 22.29 -20.28 9.87
CA ILE A 762 21.93 -21.57 9.26
C ILE A 762 22.44 -21.62 7.82
N ALA A 763 22.26 -20.56 7.03
CA ALA A 763 22.69 -20.48 5.65
C ALA A 763 24.22 -20.65 5.50
N ARG A 764 25.02 -19.89 6.27
CA ARG A 764 26.50 -20.02 6.27
C ARG A 764 26.95 -21.42 6.66
N ARG A 765 26.27 -22.04 7.64
CA ARG A 765 26.59 -23.43 8.03
C ARG A 765 26.27 -24.44 6.94
N GLU A 766 25.17 -24.27 6.21
CA GLU A 766 24.83 -25.19 5.13
C GLU A 766 25.73 -25.00 3.91
N GLN A 767 26.03 -23.76 3.53
CA GLN A 767 26.72 -23.46 2.28
C GLN A 767 28.24 -23.45 2.46
N GLU A 768 28.78 -22.69 3.42
CA GLU A 768 30.23 -22.57 3.61
C GLU A 768 30.83 -23.76 4.36
N THR A 769 30.11 -24.32 5.35
CA THR A 769 30.66 -25.42 6.17
C THR A 769 30.30 -26.80 5.63
N ASN A 770 29.11 -26.98 5.06
CA ASN A 770 28.62 -28.27 4.57
C ASN A 770 28.65 -28.40 3.04
N ASP A 771 29.19 -27.41 2.33
CA ASP A 771 29.34 -27.36 0.86
C ASP A 771 28.02 -27.69 0.13
N ARG A 772 26.91 -27.07 0.57
CA ARG A 772 25.59 -27.21 -0.07
C ARG A 772 25.28 -26.03 -0.98
N GLU A 773 24.55 -26.31 -2.04
CA GLU A 773 23.98 -25.29 -2.93
C GLU A 773 22.57 -24.92 -2.48
N VAL A 774 22.06 -23.76 -2.91
CA VAL A 774 20.68 -23.34 -2.68
C VAL A 774 19.81 -23.73 -3.87
N SER A 775 18.66 -24.34 -3.60
CA SER A 775 17.66 -24.66 -4.64
C SER A 775 16.28 -24.26 -4.17
N ALA A 776 15.65 -23.31 -4.85
CA ALA A 776 14.25 -22.91 -4.62
C ALA A 776 13.23 -24.03 -4.94
N HIS A 777 13.69 -25.09 -5.62
CA HIS A 777 12.90 -26.27 -5.93
C HIS A 777 13.47 -27.48 -5.16
N GLY A 778 12.81 -27.86 -4.07
CA GLY A 778 13.23 -28.99 -3.23
C GLY A 778 13.22 -30.33 -3.98
N GLU A 779 14.24 -31.17 -3.74
CA GLU A 779 14.52 -32.38 -4.54
C GLU A 779 13.81 -33.68 -4.07
N LYS A 780 12.90 -33.68 -3.09
CA LYS A 780 12.26 -34.94 -2.66
C LYS A 780 11.11 -35.40 -3.57
N GLY A 781 11.49 -36.18 -4.58
CA GLY A 781 10.61 -36.95 -5.46
C GLY A 781 10.03 -38.25 -4.85
N ALA A 782 8.79 -38.54 -5.27
CA ALA A 782 8.02 -39.81 -5.28
C ALA A 782 7.84 -40.66 -4.00
N LYS A 783 6.58 -41.08 -3.76
CA LYS A 783 6.14 -42.05 -2.73
C LYS A 783 7.05 -43.28 -2.65
N THR A 784 7.36 -43.76 -1.45
CA THR A 784 8.15 -44.97 -1.22
C THR A 784 7.48 -46.22 -1.81
N LEU A 785 8.24 -47.29 -2.11
CA LEU A 785 7.65 -48.53 -2.66
C LEU A 785 6.54 -49.10 -1.78
N ALA A 786 6.67 -49.01 -0.44
CA ALA A 786 5.64 -49.46 0.48
C ALA A 786 4.37 -48.60 0.37
N GLU A 787 4.52 -47.27 0.28
CA GLU A 787 3.39 -46.36 0.04
C GLU A 787 2.78 -46.57 -1.35
N GLN A 788 3.59 -46.91 -2.36
CA GLN A 788 3.10 -47.28 -3.69
C GLN A 788 2.33 -48.59 -3.65
N GLN A 789 2.80 -49.61 -2.92
CA GLN A 789 2.11 -50.90 -2.76
C GLN A 789 0.79 -50.73 -1.99
N GLU A 790 0.81 -50.00 -0.88
CA GLU A 790 -0.40 -49.67 -0.11
C GLU A 790 -1.39 -48.85 -0.95
N TYR A 791 -0.88 -47.91 -1.76
CA TYR A 791 -1.68 -47.12 -2.70
C TYR A 791 -2.33 -47.98 -3.79
N VAL A 792 -1.59 -48.91 -4.40
CA VAL A 792 -2.14 -49.81 -5.43
C VAL A 792 -3.25 -50.69 -4.83
N VAL A 793 -3.08 -51.25 -3.64
CA VAL A 793 -4.13 -52.09 -3.02
C VAL A 793 -5.32 -51.25 -2.53
N SER A 794 -5.07 -50.07 -1.96
CA SER A 794 -6.16 -49.16 -1.54
C SER A 794 -6.89 -48.47 -2.70
N SER A 795 -6.37 -48.57 -3.94
CA SER A 795 -7.06 -48.05 -5.12
C SER A 795 -8.33 -48.82 -5.50
N ILE A 796 -8.49 -50.06 -5.00
CA ILE A 796 -9.74 -50.81 -5.14
C ILE A 796 -10.78 -50.23 -4.17
N ALA A 797 -11.97 -49.93 -4.70
CA ALA A 797 -13.07 -49.37 -3.92
C ALA A 797 -13.38 -50.19 -2.66
N ASP A 798 -13.72 -49.49 -1.58
CA ASP A 798 -14.01 -50.04 -0.24
C ASP A 798 -12.80 -50.63 0.53
N ILE A 799 -11.56 -50.32 0.10
CA ILE A 799 -10.33 -50.67 0.83
C ILE A 799 -9.61 -49.41 1.34
N GLY A 800 -9.62 -49.20 2.66
CA GLY A 800 -8.87 -48.13 3.31
C GLY A 800 -7.41 -48.49 3.62
N PRO A 801 -6.57 -47.52 4.06
CA PRO A 801 -5.14 -47.73 4.32
C PRO A 801 -4.85 -48.84 5.34
N VAL A 802 -5.68 -48.96 6.37
CA VAL A 802 -5.56 -49.99 7.42
C VAL A 802 -5.81 -51.39 6.84
N THR A 803 -6.85 -51.54 6.02
CA THR A 803 -7.19 -52.82 5.36
C THR A 803 -6.18 -53.17 4.28
N SER A 804 -5.70 -52.17 3.52
CA SER A 804 -4.63 -52.32 2.53
C SER A 804 -3.35 -52.88 3.16
N ARG A 805 -2.92 -52.29 4.28
CA ARG A 805 -1.77 -52.79 5.03
C ARG A 805 -2.00 -54.18 5.61
N ALA A 806 -3.18 -54.48 6.16
CA ALA A 806 -3.51 -55.81 6.68
C ALA A 806 -3.50 -56.90 5.58
N LEU A 807 -4.02 -56.58 4.38
CA LEU A 807 -3.98 -57.46 3.21
C LEU A 807 -2.53 -57.70 2.74
N LEU A 808 -1.74 -56.64 2.64
CA LEU A 808 -0.34 -56.73 2.23
C LEU A 808 0.55 -57.44 3.26
N GLU A 809 0.29 -57.29 4.55
CA GLU A 809 0.97 -58.04 5.60
C GLU A 809 0.61 -59.53 5.56
N HIS A 810 -0.65 -59.87 5.25
CA HIS A 810 -1.11 -61.26 5.20
C HIS A 810 -0.61 -61.99 3.95
N PHE A 811 -0.72 -61.38 2.77
CA PHE A 811 -0.36 -62.00 1.49
C PHE A 811 1.05 -61.64 0.99
N GLY A 812 1.73 -60.71 1.68
CA GLY A 812 3.14 -60.34 1.50
C GLY A 812 3.43 -59.44 0.29
N THR A 813 2.60 -59.44 -0.76
CA THR A 813 2.80 -58.65 -1.98
C THR A 813 1.48 -58.23 -2.60
N VAL A 814 1.50 -57.15 -3.42
CA VAL A 814 0.32 -56.72 -4.20
C VAL A 814 -0.19 -57.87 -5.09
N GLU A 815 0.71 -58.56 -5.80
CA GLU A 815 0.33 -59.72 -6.63
C GLU A 815 -0.35 -60.83 -5.82
N GLY A 816 0.14 -61.10 -4.61
CA GLY A 816 -0.48 -62.05 -3.68
C GLY A 816 -1.92 -61.67 -3.31
N VAL A 817 -2.17 -60.38 -3.05
CA VAL A 817 -3.53 -59.86 -2.79
C VAL A 817 -4.42 -60.00 -4.03
N MET A 818 -3.92 -59.63 -5.21
CA MET A 818 -4.70 -59.62 -6.45
C MET A 818 -5.04 -61.04 -6.95
N THR A 819 -4.15 -62.01 -6.71
CA THR A 819 -4.34 -63.40 -7.15
C THR A 819 -5.03 -64.30 -6.12
N ALA A 820 -5.25 -63.82 -4.89
CA ALA A 820 -5.93 -64.56 -3.84
C ALA A 820 -7.36 -64.97 -4.24
N ARG A 821 -7.82 -66.12 -3.73
CA ARG A 821 -9.22 -66.57 -3.90
C ARG A 821 -10.11 -65.84 -2.90
N GLU A 822 -11.38 -65.69 -3.24
CA GLU A 822 -12.35 -65.00 -2.39
C GLU A 822 -12.42 -65.58 -0.96
N GLU A 823 -12.34 -66.91 -0.83
CA GLU A 823 -12.34 -67.59 0.46
C GLU A 823 -11.11 -67.23 1.31
N ASP A 824 -9.94 -67.04 0.70
CA ASP A 824 -8.70 -66.69 1.39
C ASP A 824 -8.70 -65.21 1.82
N LEU A 825 -9.28 -64.32 1.00
CA LEU A 825 -9.43 -62.90 1.32
C LEU A 825 -10.29 -62.68 2.58
N LEU A 826 -11.32 -63.51 2.77
CA LEU A 826 -12.20 -63.48 3.94
C LEU A 826 -11.51 -63.87 5.26
N GLU A 827 -10.33 -64.50 5.20
CA GLU A 827 -9.55 -64.83 6.40
C GLU A 827 -8.81 -63.62 6.99
N VAL A 828 -8.69 -62.52 6.22
CA VAL A 828 -8.02 -61.29 6.67
C VAL A 828 -8.96 -60.43 7.51
N SER A 829 -8.50 -60.08 8.71
CA SER A 829 -9.26 -59.24 9.65
C SER A 829 -9.62 -57.88 9.03
N GLY A 830 -10.91 -57.58 8.94
CA GLY A 830 -11.44 -56.34 8.36
C GLY A 830 -11.88 -56.46 6.89
N VAL A 831 -11.71 -57.63 6.26
CA VAL A 831 -12.22 -57.91 4.91
C VAL A 831 -13.54 -58.67 5.01
N GLY A 832 -14.63 -58.04 4.59
CA GLY A 832 -15.96 -58.66 4.52
C GLY A 832 -16.26 -59.26 3.13
N GLN A 833 -17.37 -59.99 3.02
CA GLN A 833 -17.78 -60.65 1.78
C GLN A 833 -17.91 -59.68 0.61
N VAL A 834 -18.46 -58.48 0.86
CA VAL A 834 -18.58 -57.43 -0.16
C VAL A 834 -17.21 -56.97 -0.67
N THR A 835 -16.25 -56.73 0.24
CA THR A 835 -14.89 -56.30 -0.13
C THR A 835 -14.14 -57.39 -0.89
N ALA A 836 -14.27 -58.66 -0.48
CA ALA A 836 -13.63 -59.80 -1.14
C ALA A 836 -14.18 -60.03 -2.56
N GLU A 837 -15.51 -60.00 -2.73
CA GLU A 837 -16.17 -60.08 -4.05
C GLU A 837 -15.69 -58.94 -4.96
N ARG A 838 -15.58 -57.71 -4.43
CA ARG A 838 -15.16 -56.54 -5.19
C ARG A 838 -13.71 -56.64 -5.69
N ILE A 839 -12.79 -57.10 -4.86
CA ILE A 839 -11.40 -57.34 -5.28
C ILE A 839 -11.37 -58.36 -6.43
N ARG A 840 -12.13 -59.46 -6.31
CA ARG A 840 -12.19 -60.50 -7.33
C ARG A 840 -12.84 -60.02 -8.64
N GLU A 841 -13.87 -59.18 -8.54
CA GLU A 841 -14.53 -58.57 -9.68
C GLU A 841 -13.56 -57.66 -10.45
N VAL A 842 -12.87 -56.74 -9.75
CA VAL A 842 -11.96 -55.76 -10.37
C VAL A 842 -10.75 -56.45 -11.01
N VAL A 843 -10.16 -57.44 -10.34
CA VAL A 843 -8.94 -58.09 -10.83
C VAL A 843 -9.23 -59.19 -11.85
N GLY A 844 -10.36 -59.88 -11.71
CA GLY A 844 -10.67 -61.09 -12.48
C GLY A 844 -11.55 -60.89 -13.71
N SER A 845 -12.16 -59.72 -13.88
CA SER A 845 -13.00 -59.43 -15.05
C SER A 845 -12.15 -58.97 -16.23
N ASP A 846 -12.54 -59.36 -17.44
CA ASP A 846 -11.94 -58.80 -18.65
C ASP A 846 -12.18 -57.29 -18.69
N TYR A 847 -11.17 -56.54 -19.09
CA TYR A 847 -11.31 -55.10 -19.28
C TYR A 847 -12.33 -54.85 -20.40
N PRO A 848 -13.42 -54.11 -20.14
CA PRO A 848 -14.37 -53.76 -21.20
C PRO A 848 -13.69 -52.79 -22.17
N GLU A 849 -13.65 -53.13 -23.47
CA GLU A 849 -13.16 -52.22 -24.52
C GLU A 849 -14.00 -50.94 -24.65
#